data_AF-A0A498NXB4-F1
#
_entry.id   AF-A0A498NXB4-F1
#
_cell.length_a   1.000
_cell.length_b   1.000
_cell.length_c   1.000
_cell.angle_alpha   90.00
_cell.angle_beta   90.00
_cell.angle_gamma   90.00
#
_symmetry.space_group_name_H-M   'P 1'
#
loop_
_entity.id
_entity.type
_entity.pdbx_description
1 polymer ?
#
loop_
_entity_poly.entity_id
_entity_poly.type
_entity_poly.pdbx_seq_one_letter_code
_entity_poly.pdbx_strand_id
1 'polypeptide(L)'
;MDPEVLHDRIKYNMRKSFDLDEDGCYLQPGKRESIEECGFNPSVKTILIIHGWTMSGMFESWMHKLVAAVQRRESEANVVVVDWLGLAHQLYPDAVNHTRRVGQSIATVLDWLQDEVQLQLQDVHMIGYSLGAHVAGYAGTFVKGNIGRITGLDPAGPMFEGAASHKRLSPDDADFVDVLHTYTRGALGVSIGIQEPIGDIDIYPNGGDVQPGCSLGDVLSTAAAGNFVEVMKCEHERAVHLFVDSLMNKDHVSYAFQCTDPDRFKKGICLSCRKNRCNSIGYNAKKMRKRRNSKMYLKTRADTPFGGYHYQMKMHVFDRKNADDADPTFYVTLHGQHNDTVNLNVDIADGVGLNLTNTFLVFTEEDIGELLKISLRWEGPSDSWSSVLKHLRSSFWSWSSSQDKVLEVRRIRVKAGETQKKFTFCAEKTELSPGQEITFTKCRDGWEVKPRKRIQRLPPLGGRGKLLNEEQELAIVNMRVMELEANQVPHEIIYVDESGFNLAKRRRRGRNIIGQRATVTVPGQRGANITMCTAISNNGALLHKCQIGPYNTDRLLLFLEDLHERLVPELYLMDIQSASSVVLQALTQATSQDTAVLKPAEEQLRQWETQPGFYSVLLSIFNNHLLDVNVRWLAVLYFKNGIDRYWRRVAPHALSEEEKSSLRAGLITNFNEPINQIATQIAVLIAKVARLDCPRQWPELIPILLESVKVQDSLQQHRALLTFYHVTKTLASKRLATDRRLFQDSFLPSHSTGSQPENDFMFSLLNL
;
A
#
# COMPACT_ATOMS: atom_id res chain seq x y z
N MET A 1 15.24 8.54 -37.29
CA MET A 1 13.99 9.24 -37.66
C MET A 1 14.32 10.72 -37.77
N ASP A 2 13.87 11.34 -38.85
CA ASP A 2 14.16 12.75 -39.15
C ASP A 2 13.56 13.75 -38.16
N PRO A 3 14.08 14.99 -38.12
CA PRO A 3 13.45 16.11 -37.44
C PRO A 3 12.07 16.45 -38.02
N GLU A 4 11.92 16.42 -39.35
CA GLU A 4 10.65 16.81 -40.03
C GLU A 4 9.47 15.92 -39.62
N VAL A 5 9.70 14.61 -39.47
CA VAL A 5 8.71 13.61 -39.02
C VAL A 5 8.23 13.85 -37.56
N LEU A 6 8.87 14.76 -36.82
CA LEU A 6 8.46 15.15 -35.47
C LEU A 6 7.39 16.26 -35.46
N HIS A 7 7.43 17.22 -36.40
CA HIS A 7 6.50 18.35 -36.40
C HIS A 7 5.04 17.91 -36.61
N ASP A 8 4.80 16.84 -37.36
CA ASP A 8 3.47 16.23 -37.53
C ASP A 8 2.89 15.57 -36.25
N ARG A 9 3.68 15.42 -35.18
CA ARG A 9 3.31 14.64 -33.97
C ARG A 9 3.07 15.46 -32.71
N ILE A 10 3.27 16.78 -32.74
CA ILE A 10 3.01 17.67 -31.60
C ILE A 10 2.28 18.91 -32.13
N LYS A 11 1.08 19.19 -31.61
CA LYS A 11 0.23 20.30 -32.09
C LYS A 11 0.00 21.33 -30.99
N TYR A 12 -0.04 22.60 -31.38
CA TYR A 12 -0.19 23.75 -30.49
C TYR A 12 -1.55 24.41 -30.71
N ASN A 13 -2.59 23.84 -30.09
CA ASN A 13 -3.99 24.18 -30.32
C ASN A 13 -4.42 25.38 -29.45
N MET A 14 -4.36 26.58 -30.02
CA MET A 14 -4.85 27.82 -29.41
C MET A 14 -6.38 27.83 -29.40
N ARG A 15 -6.96 27.87 -28.18
CA ARG A 15 -8.38 27.62 -27.93
C ARG A 15 -9.22 28.90 -28.05
N LYS A 16 -9.98 29.01 -29.14
CA LYS A 16 -10.96 30.08 -29.38
C LYS A 16 -12.35 29.79 -28.75
N SER A 17 -12.64 28.55 -28.39
CA SER A 17 -13.90 28.11 -27.75
C SER A 17 -13.64 27.43 -26.39
N PHE A 18 -14.69 27.38 -25.56
CA PHE A 18 -14.72 26.69 -24.26
C PHE A 18 -14.89 25.18 -24.37
N ASP A 19 -15.51 24.70 -25.45
CA ASP A 19 -15.48 23.28 -25.78
C ASP A 19 -14.08 22.92 -26.28
N LEU A 20 -13.68 21.65 -26.18
CA LEU A 20 -12.48 21.11 -26.82
C LEU A 20 -12.78 20.36 -28.11
N ASP A 21 -14.02 19.91 -28.30
CA ASP A 21 -14.42 19.12 -29.46
C ASP A 21 -14.62 20.00 -30.72
N GLU A 22 -14.76 21.31 -30.54
CA GLU A 22 -14.62 22.31 -31.62
C GLU A 22 -13.14 22.52 -31.97
N ASP A 23 -12.79 22.53 -33.25
CA ASP A 23 -11.41 22.79 -33.68
C ASP A 23 -10.97 24.21 -33.30
N GLY A 24 -9.75 24.30 -32.76
CA GLY A 24 -9.13 25.59 -32.43
C GLY A 24 -8.29 26.10 -33.60
N CYS A 25 -7.37 27.02 -33.33
CA CYS A 25 -6.36 27.38 -34.31
C CYS A 25 -5.00 26.80 -33.93
N TYR A 26 -4.25 26.31 -34.90
CA TYR A 26 -2.98 25.62 -34.66
C TYR A 26 -1.80 26.53 -34.97
N LEU A 27 -1.05 26.91 -33.94
CA LEU A 27 0.21 27.64 -34.09
C LEU A 27 1.24 26.70 -34.73
N GLN A 28 1.82 27.10 -35.87
CA GLN A 28 2.77 26.29 -36.63
C GLN A 28 4.13 26.99 -36.66
N PRO A 29 5.15 26.48 -35.92
CA PRO A 29 6.46 27.13 -35.87
C PRO A 29 7.07 27.30 -37.25
N GLY A 30 7.65 28.48 -37.50
CA GLY A 30 8.16 28.90 -38.81
C GLY A 30 7.12 29.45 -39.80
N LYS A 31 5.80 29.42 -39.49
CA LYS A 31 4.75 30.01 -40.32
C LYS A 31 4.09 31.19 -39.61
N ARG A 32 4.56 32.40 -39.91
CA ARG A 32 4.09 33.66 -39.29
C ARG A 32 2.59 33.87 -39.46
N GLU A 33 2.03 33.44 -40.58
CA GLU A 33 0.61 33.51 -40.91
C GLU A 33 -0.26 32.83 -39.83
N SER A 34 0.21 31.71 -39.26
CA SER A 34 -0.53 30.99 -38.22
C SER A 34 -0.70 31.79 -36.93
N ILE A 35 0.22 32.71 -36.63
CA ILE A 35 0.11 33.62 -35.47
C ILE A 35 -1.07 34.59 -35.67
N GLU A 36 -1.18 35.13 -36.89
CA GLU A 36 -2.21 36.10 -37.29
C GLU A 36 -3.58 35.43 -37.46
N GLU A 37 -3.65 34.25 -38.10
CA GLU A 37 -4.87 33.43 -38.22
C GLU A 37 -5.41 32.99 -36.85
N CYS A 38 -4.51 32.68 -35.89
CA CYS A 38 -4.92 32.34 -34.52
C CYS A 38 -5.35 33.57 -33.71
N GLY A 39 -5.00 34.79 -34.13
CA GLY A 39 -5.25 36.00 -33.37
C GLY A 39 -4.40 36.08 -32.09
N PHE A 40 -3.19 35.51 -32.12
CA PHE A 40 -2.29 35.48 -30.97
C PHE A 40 -1.81 36.88 -30.62
N ASN A 41 -1.98 37.28 -29.36
CA ASN A 41 -1.61 38.61 -28.88
C ASN A 41 -0.38 38.52 -27.94
N PRO A 42 0.79 39.04 -28.31
CA PRO A 42 2.01 38.95 -27.48
C PRO A 42 1.99 39.87 -26.25
N SER A 43 1.00 40.78 -26.12
CA SER A 43 0.87 41.73 -24.99
C SER A 43 -0.02 41.22 -23.85
N VAL A 44 -0.47 39.96 -23.90
CA VAL A 44 -1.29 39.30 -22.88
C VAL A 44 -0.66 37.97 -22.48
N LYS A 45 -1.06 37.45 -21.30
CA LYS A 45 -0.58 36.17 -20.79
C LYS A 45 -0.75 35.05 -21.82
N THR A 46 0.22 34.15 -21.88
CA THR A 46 0.16 32.96 -22.72
C THR A 46 0.22 31.72 -21.83
N ILE A 47 -0.87 30.95 -21.81
CA ILE A 47 -1.06 29.84 -20.88
C ILE A 47 -1.03 28.52 -21.66
N LEU A 48 0.04 27.74 -21.47
CA LEU A 48 0.19 26.41 -22.09
C LEU A 48 -0.33 25.36 -21.13
N ILE A 49 -1.23 24.48 -21.59
CA ILE A 49 -1.75 23.36 -20.81
C ILE A 49 -1.25 22.06 -21.45
N ILE A 50 -0.54 21.25 -20.67
CA ILE A 50 0.25 20.11 -21.13
C ILE A 50 -0.22 18.84 -20.40
N HIS A 51 -0.78 17.89 -21.15
CA HIS A 51 -1.33 16.66 -20.60
C HIS A 51 -0.26 15.62 -20.23
N GLY A 52 -0.68 14.59 -19.50
CA GLY A 52 0.15 13.45 -19.09
C GLY A 52 0.13 12.26 -20.05
N TRP A 53 0.54 11.10 -19.53
CA TRP A 53 0.41 9.78 -20.18
C TRP A 53 -1.07 9.41 -20.42
N THR A 54 -1.38 8.68 -21.48
CA THR A 54 -2.76 8.23 -21.76
C THR A 54 -2.84 6.83 -22.38
N MET A 55 -3.65 5.96 -21.76
CA MET A 55 -3.96 4.63 -22.28
C MET A 55 -5.08 4.60 -23.33
N SER A 56 -5.79 5.71 -23.56
CA SER A 56 -6.87 5.78 -24.57
C SER A 56 -6.42 6.42 -25.89
N GLY A 57 -5.29 7.15 -25.90
CA GLY A 57 -4.89 7.98 -27.04
C GLY A 57 -5.74 9.23 -27.24
N MET A 58 -6.66 9.50 -26.30
CA MET A 58 -7.54 10.66 -26.28
C MET A 58 -7.28 11.52 -25.03
N PHE A 59 -7.76 12.76 -25.04
CA PHE A 59 -7.80 13.59 -23.85
C PHE A 59 -8.73 12.99 -22.77
N GLU A 60 -8.45 13.34 -21.52
CA GLU A 60 -9.21 12.87 -20.35
C GLU A 60 -10.22 13.94 -19.90
N SER A 61 -11.31 13.56 -19.22
CA SER A 61 -12.44 14.48 -18.95
C SER A 61 -12.07 15.73 -18.14
N TRP A 62 -10.96 15.70 -17.39
CA TRP A 62 -10.43 16.85 -16.68
C TRP A 62 -9.88 17.94 -17.61
N MET A 63 -9.47 17.59 -18.83
CA MET A 63 -8.89 18.52 -19.81
C MET A 63 -9.89 19.61 -20.19
N HIS A 64 -11.12 19.21 -20.53
CA HIS A 64 -12.24 20.12 -20.85
C HIS A 64 -12.53 21.04 -19.65
N LYS A 65 -12.60 20.47 -18.44
CA LYS A 65 -12.84 21.21 -17.19
C LYS A 65 -11.75 22.23 -16.90
N LEU A 66 -10.47 21.88 -17.13
CA LEU A 66 -9.33 22.76 -16.89
C LEU A 66 -9.28 23.90 -17.92
N VAL A 67 -9.40 23.60 -19.21
CA VAL A 67 -9.34 24.60 -20.29
C VAL A 67 -10.47 25.62 -20.14
N ALA A 68 -11.71 25.16 -19.94
CA ALA A 68 -12.85 26.04 -19.72
C ALA A 68 -12.70 26.88 -18.45
N ALA A 69 -12.12 26.34 -17.37
CA ALA A 69 -11.86 27.11 -16.14
C ALA A 69 -10.76 28.18 -16.33
N VAL A 70 -9.70 27.87 -17.10
CA VAL A 70 -8.63 28.83 -17.42
C VAL A 70 -9.17 29.96 -18.30
N GLN A 71 -9.87 29.65 -19.40
CA GLN A 71 -10.45 30.68 -20.27
C GLN A 71 -11.52 31.53 -19.56
N ARG A 72 -12.33 30.96 -18.67
CA ARG A 72 -13.29 31.73 -17.85
C ARG A 72 -12.61 32.65 -16.84
N ARG A 73 -11.38 32.32 -16.42
CA ARG A 73 -10.63 33.10 -15.42
C ARG A 73 -9.77 34.19 -16.05
N GLU A 74 -9.17 33.90 -17.20
CA GLU A 74 -8.24 34.76 -17.94
C GLU A 74 -8.74 34.91 -19.39
N SER A 75 -9.89 35.56 -19.57
CA SER A 75 -10.65 35.60 -20.84
C SER A 75 -9.96 36.33 -22.00
N GLU A 76 -8.85 37.01 -21.74
CA GLU A 76 -8.03 37.72 -22.72
C GLU A 76 -6.68 37.03 -22.97
N ALA A 77 -6.39 35.90 -22.32
CA ALA A 77 -5.11 35.19 -22.44
C ALA A 77 -5.06 34.22 -23.64
N ASN A 78 -3.88 34.04 -24.24
CA ASN A 78 -3.66 33.02 -25.27
C ASN A 78 -3.61 31.64 -24.58
N VAL A 79 -4.73 30.92 -24.55
CA VAL A 79 -4.79 29.55 -23.98
C VAL A 79 -4.44 28.53 -25.07
N VAL A 80 -3.33 27.82 -24.90
CA VAL A 80 -2.80 26.84 -25.85
C VAL A 80 -2.75 25.45 -25.23
N VAL A 81 -3.44 24.49 -25.83
CA VAL A 81 -3.32 23.07 -25.47
C VAL A 81 -2.18 22.48 -26.29
N VAL A 82 -1.21 21.86 -25.60
CA VAL A 82 -0.12 21.11 -26.24
C VAL A 82 -0.56 19.65 -26.38
N ASP A 83 -1.01 19.28 -27.58
CA ASP A 83 -1.30 17.91 -27.97
C ASP A 83 0.02 17.19 -28.29
N TRP A 84 0.36 16.20 -27.48
CA TRP A 84 1.41 15.21 -27.76
C TRP A 84 0.87 13.78 -27.64
N LEU A 85 -0.44 13.58 -27.88
CA LEU A 85 -1.14 12.31 -27.66
C LEU A 85 -0.46 11.11 -28.36
N GLY A 86 0.03 11.29 -29.60
CA GLY A 86 0.75 10.24 -30.35
C GLY A 86 2.11 9.82 -29.76
N LEU A 87 2.67 10.62 -28.84
CA LEU A 87 3.91 10.33 -28.11
C LEU A 87 3.64 9.94 -26.63
N ALA A 88 2.51 10.38 -26.07
CA ALA A 88 2.01 10.02 -24.74
C ALA A 88 1.30 8.65 -24.72
N HIS A 89 0.66 8.25 -25.82
CA HIS A 89 0.02 6.95 -26.00
C HIS A 89 1.05 5.89 -26.42
N GLN A 90 1.96 5.58 -25.52
CA GLN A 90 3.02 4.58 -25.67
C GLN A 90 3.16 3.81 -24.34
N LEU A 91 4.02 2.79 -24.29
CA LEU A 91 4.41 2.19 -23.00
C LEU A 91 5.01 3.29 -22.11
N TYR A 92 4.75 3.22 -20.80
CA TYR A 92 5.12 4.30 -19.88
C TYR A 92 6.60 4.72 -19.98
N PRO A 93 7.61 3.81 -20.05
CA PRO A 93 9.01 4.20 -20.23
C PRO A 93 9.30 4.96 -21.54
N ASP A 94 8.58 4.66 -22.62
CA ASP A 94 8.73 5.35 -23.91
C ASP A 94 8.09 6.74 -23.87
N ALA A 95 6.91 6.86 -23.25
CA ALA A 95 6.29 8.16 -22.98
C ALA A 95 7.18 9.04 -22.07
N VAL A 96 7.83 8.45 -21.05
CA VAL A 96 8.87 9.11 -20.24
C VAL A 96 10.02 9.59 -21.12
N ASN A 97 10.58 8.74 -21.98
CA ASN A 97 11.66 9.11 -22.90
C ASN A 97 11.25 10.25 -23.87
N HIS A 98 9.98 10.29 -24.29
CA HIS A 98 9.47 11.37 -25.14
C HIS A 98 9.34 12.72 -24.42
N THR A 99 9.16 12.78 -23.09
CA THR A 99 8.91 14.04 -22.36
C THR A 99 9.96 15.13 -22.65
N ARG A 100 11.25 14.76 -22.66
CA ARG A 100 12.36 15.67 -22.98
C ARG A 100 12.23 16.25 -24.39
N ARG A 101 11.81 15.44 -25.36
CA ARG A 101 11.69 15.82 -26.78
C ARG A 101 10.48 16.71 -27.04
N VAL A 102 9.37 16.49 -26.31
CA VAL A 102 8.22 17.40 -26.32
C VAL A 102 8.58 18.74 -25.68
N GLY A 103 9.31 18.74 -24.55
CA GLY A 103 9.82 19.95 -23.91
C GLY A 103 10.72 20.78 -24.83
N GLN A 104 11.62 20.13 -25.57
CA GLN A 104 12.42 20.80 -26.62
C GLN A 104 11.55 21.44 -27.71
N SER A 105 10.49 20.75 -28.16
CA SER A 105 9.59 21.31 -29.19
C SER A 105 8.81 22.53 -28.68
N ILE A 106 8.36 22.52 -27.42
CA ILE A 106 7.70 23.68 -26.79
C ILE A 106 8.68 24.85 -26.69
N ALA A 107 9.92 24.60 -26.26
CA ALA A 107 10.95 25.64 -26.19
C ALA A 107 11.21 26.27 -27.57
N THR A 108 11.26 25.48 -28.65
CA THR A 108 11.38 26.00 -30.03
C THR A 108 10.18 26.85 -30.45
N VAL A 109 8.95 26.53 -30.02
CA VAL A 109 7.77 27.38 -30.28
C VAL A 109 7.82 28.69 -29.48
N LEU A 110 8.25 28.64 -28.21
CA LEU A 110 8.36 29.83 -27.37
C LEU A 110 9.48 30.77 -27.87
N ASP A 111 10.66 30.22 -28.19
CA ASP A 111 11.75 30.93 -28.87
C ASP A 111 11.26 31.62 -30.15
N TRP A 112 10.52 30.92 -31.00
CA TRP A 112 9.99 31.46 -32.26
C TRP A 112 8.97 32.59 -32.03
N LEU A 113 8.13 32.49 -31.00
CA LEU A 113 7.21 33.57 -30.61
C LEU A 113 7.94 34.78 -29.96
N GLN A 114 9.08 34.56 -29.29
CA GLN A 114 9.97 35.66 -28.89
C GLN A 114 10.53 36.36 -30.14
N ASP A 115 11.07 35.60 -31.10
CA ASP A 115 11.73 36.15 -32.27
C ASP A 115 10.73 36.90 -33.20
N GLU A 116 9.59 36.29 -33.56
CA GLU A 116 8.61 36.86 -34.52
C GLU A 116 7.73 37.99 -33.97
N VAL A 117 7.30 37.88 -32.70
CA VAL A 117 6.29 38.77 -32.09
C VAL A 117 6.67 39.32 -30.71
N GLN A 118 7.93 39.16 -30.28
CA GLN A 118 8.49 39.75 -29.05
C GLN A 118 7.73 39.35 -27.77
N LEU A 119 7.20 38.13 -27.74
CA LEU A 119 6.56 37.53 -26.56
C LEU A 119 7.48 37.62 -25.33
N GLN A 120 6.98 38.17 -24.22
CA GLN A 120 7.73 38.16 -22.96
C GLN A 120 7.52 36.83 -22.24
N LEU A 121 8.61 36.07 -22.01
CA LEU A 121 8.53 34.77 -21.33
C LEU A 121 7.99 34.89 -19.89
N GLN A 122 8.12 36.06 -19.26
CA GLN A 122 7.58 36.36 -17.94
C GLN A 122 6.04 36.34 -17.89
N ASP A 123 5.37 36.52 -19.04
CA ASP A 123 3.92 36.41 -19.18
C ASP A 123 3.46 34.99 -19.64
N VAL A 124 4.40 34.05 -19.74
CA VAL A 124 4.13 32.63 -20.04
C VAL A 124 3.91 31.84 -18.74
N HIS A 125 2.78 31.12 -18.68
CA HIS A 125 2.46 30.19 -17.59
C HIS A 125 2.21 28.79 -18.17
N MET A 126 3.09 27.83 -17.88
CA MET A 126 2.88 26.43 -18.26
C MET A 126 2.21 25.64 -17.11
N ILE A 127 1.16 24.90 -17.42
CA ILE A 127 0.40 24.05 -16.49
C ILE A 127 0.53 22.61 -16.99
N GLY A 128 1.36 21.81 -16.30
CA GLY A 128 1.64 20.44 -16.69
C GLY A 128 1.07 19.42 -15.71
N TYR A 129 0.36 18.41 -16.21
CA TYR A 129 -0.19 17.30 -15.41
C TYR A 129 0.61 16.01 -15.61
N SER A 130 0.93 15.30 -14.53
CA SER A 130 1.66 14.02 -14.58
C SER A 130 2.98 14.15 -15.36
N LEU A 131 3.22 13.34 -16.41
CA LEU A 131 4.36 13.50 -17.33
C LEU A 131 4.47 14.93 -17.92
N GLY A 132 3.35 15.61 -18.14
CA GLY A 132 3.28 16.99 -18.66
C GLY A 132 3.96 18.02 -17.76
N ALA A 133 4.06 17.76 -16.45
CA ALA A 133 4.82 18.61 -15.53
C ALA A 133 6.33 18.56 -15.81
N HIS A 134 6.85 17.40 -16.20
CA HIS A 134 8.26 17.25 -16.59
C HIS A 134 8.52 17.75 -18.01
N VAL A 135 7.55 17.59 -18.92
CA VAL A 135 7.57 18.28 -20.23
C VAL A 135 7.70 19.81 -20.05
N ALA A 136 6.97 20.40 -19.11
CA ALA A 136 7.08 21.83 -18.78
C ALA A 136 8.47 22.21 -18.23
N GLY A 137 9.01 21.43 -17.29
CA GLY A 137 10.37 21.65 -16.75
C GLY A 137 11.46 21.55 -17.82
N TYR A 138 11.37 20.57 -18.71
CA TYR A 138 12.24 20.48 -19.89
C TYR A 138 12.09 21.69 -20.82
N ALA A 139 10.88 22.16 -21.08
CA ALA A 139 10.67 23.35 -21.90
C ALA A 139 11.32 24.61 -21.28
N GLY A 140 11.17 24.80 -19.96
CA GLY A 140 11.86 25.85 -19.20
C GLY A 140 13.39 25.71 -19.23
N THR A 141 13.90 24.48 -19.25
CA THR A 141 15.34 24.19 -19.37
C THR A 141 15.92 24.51 -20.76
N PHE A 142 15.11 24.48 -21.83
CA PHE A 142 15.59 24.61 -23.22
C PHE A 142 15.30 25.97 -23.89
N VAL A 143 14.44 26.81 -23.32
CA VAL A 143 14.04 28.11 -23.91
C VAL A 143 15.13 29.20 -23.74
N LYS A 144 15.19 30.17 -24.66
CA LYS A 144 16.10 31.33 -24.57
C LYS A 144 15.62 32.39 -23.56
N GLY A 145 15.61 32.05 -22.28
CA GLY A 145 15.34 33.01 -21.20
C GLY A 145 14.91 32.33 -19.90
N ASN A 146 13.86 32.84 -19.26
CA ASN A 146 13.23 32.21 -18.10
C ASN A 146 11.69 32.35 -18.20
N ILE A 147 10.96 31.27 -17.94
CA ILE A 147 9.49 31.25 -18.00
C ILE A 147 8.90 31.90 -16.75
N GLY A 148 7.85 32.71 -16.88
CA GLY A 148 7.21 33.41 -15.75
C GLY A 148 6.69 32.47 -14.67
N ARG A 149 6.03 31.37 -15.05
CA ARG A 149 5.56 30.35 -14.12
C ARG A 149 5.44 28.94 -14.72
N ILE A 150 5.78 27.92 -13.93
CA ILE A 150 5.35 26.53 -14.17
C ILE A 150 4.53 26.04 -12.98
N THR A 151 3.35 25.47 -13.24
CA THR A 151 2.59 24.71 -12.24
C THR A 151 2.63 23.21 -12.57
N GLY A 152 3.12 22.41 -11.62
CA GLY A 152 3.09 20.95 -11.68
C GLY A 152 1.86 20.38 -10.97
N LEU A 153 1.00 19.68 -11.70
CA LEU A 153 -0.19 19.00 -11.17
C LEU A 153 0.10 17.50 -11.05
N ASP A 154 0.34 17.05 -9.82
CA ASP A 154 0.81 15.71 -9.43
C ASP A 154 1.87 15.13 -10.40
N PRO A 155 3.08 15.72 -10.47
CA PRO A 155 4.13 15.28 -11.39
C PRO A 155 4.48 13.81 -11.16
N ALA A 156 4.79 13.08 -12.24
CA ALA A 156 4.93 11.63 -12.18
C ALA A 156 6.17 11.18 -11.37
N GLY A 157 5.99 10.28 -10.41
CA GLY A 157 7.07 9.70 -9.61
C GLY A 157 7.92 8.67 -10.35
N PRO A 158 7.35 7.65 -11.03
CA PRO A 158 8.12 6.56 -11.61
C PRO A 158 9.07 7.06 -12.70
N MET A 159 10.35 6.71 -12.58
CA MET A 159 11.49 7.17 -13.41
C MET A 159 11.95 8.64 -13.21
N PHE A 160 11.28 9.43 -12.36
CA PHE A 160 11.71 10.80 -12.02
C PHE A 160 12.07 11.02 -10.54
N GLU A 161 11.54 10.22 -9.61
CA GLU A 161 11.88 10.27 -8.18
C GLU A 161 13.40 10.07 -7.98
N GLY A 162 14.07 11.05 -7.39
CA GLY A 162 15.52 11.02 -7.17
C GLY A 162 16.35 11.26 -8.44
N ALA A 163 15.71 11.61 -9.57
CA ALA A 163 16.44 12.04 -10.76
C ALA A 163 17.11 13.40 -10.53
N ALA A 164 18.25 13.62 -11.19
CA ALA A 164 18.90 14.94 -11.18
C ALA A 164 17.97 16.01 -11.77
N SER A 165 18.04 17.25 -11.25
CA SER A 165 17.14 18.36 -11.61
C SER A 165 16.90 18.49 -13.12
N HIS A 166 17.97 18.52 -13.92
CA HIS A 166 17.95 18.60 -15.39
C HIS A 166 17.29 17.42 -16.13
N LYS A 167 16.70 16.45 -15.42
CA LYS A 167 15.95 15.30 -15.96
C LYS A 167 14.50 15.24 -15.50
N ARG A 168 14.04 16.22 -14.74
CA ARG A 168 12.66 16.34 -14.23
C ARG A 168 12.24 17.81 -14.20
N LEU A 169 11.14 18.10 -13.52
CA LEU A 169 10.79 19.48 -13.14
C LEU A 169 11.66 19.91 -11.94
N SER A 170 12.11 21.16 -11.92
CA SER A 170 12.95 21.72 -10.86
C SER A 170 12.63 23.20 -10.55
N PRO A 171 13.03 23.74 -9.37
CA PRO A 171 12.73 25.12 -8.98
C PRO A 171 13.50 26.21 -9.73
N ASP A 172 14.38 25.81 -10.65
CA ASP A 172 15.21 26.71 -11.46
C ASP A 172 14.78 26.70 -12.95
N ASP A 173 13.71 25.97 -13.30
CA ASP A 173 13.14 25.89 -14.66
C ASP A 173 12.20 27.07 -15.01
N ALA A 174 11.90 27.94 -14.03
CA ALA A 174 11.03 29.11 -14.18
C ALA A 174 11.30 30.19 -13.11
N ASP A 175 10.83 31.41 -13.34
CA ASP A 175 10.76 32.51 -12.36
C ASP A 175 9.83 32.17 -11.19
N PHE A 176 8.93 31.20 -11.31
CA PHE A 176 8.19 30.59 -10.20
C PHE A 176 7.73 29.16 -10.54
N VAL A 177 8.06 28.19 -9.68
CA VAL A 177 7.54 26.81 -9.80
C VAL A 177 6.67 26.47 -8.58
N ASP A 178 5.41 26.08 -8.83
CA ASP A 178 4.50 25.59 -7.79
C ASP A 178 3.94 24.20 -8.10
N VAL A 179 3.97 23.31 -7.10
CA VAL A 179 3.61 21.90 -7.28
C VAL A 179 2.49 21.50 -6.34
N LEU A 180 1.48 20.79 -6.87
CA LEU A 180 0.45 20.10 -6.09
C LEU A 180 0.75 18.59 -6.12
N HIS A 181 1.01 17.99 -4.96
CA HIS A 181 1.28 16.57 -4.77
C HIS A 181 0.08 15.88 -4.11
N THR A 182 -0.76 15.19 -4.89
CA THR A 182 -1.99 14.54 -4.42
C THR A 182 -1.94 13.03 -4.35
N TYR A 183 -0.97 12.35 -4.99
CA TYR A 183 -0.84 10.89 -4.89
C TYR A 183 0.59 10.40 -4.68
N THR A 184 1.21 10.84 -3.58
CA THR A 184 2.59 10.48 -3.21
C THR A 184 2.69 9.16 -2.44
N ARG A 185 1.58 8.60 -1.95
CA ARG A 185 1.61 7.34 -1.20
C ARG A 185 1.69 6.15 -2.15
N GLY A 186 2.71 5.30 -1.95
CA GLY A 186 2.90 4.08 -2.72
C GLY A 186 1.86 2.99 -2.42
N ALA A 187 0.69 3.07 -3.03
CA ALA A 187 -0.20 1.92 -3.15
C ALA A 187 0.56 0.79 -3.88
N LEU A 188 0.58 -0.42 -3.32
CA LEU A 188 1.38 -1.55 -3.81
C LEU A 188 2.91 -1.27 -3.88
N GLY A 189 3.41 -0.24 -3.19
CA GLY A 189 4.82 0.15 -3.19
C GLY A 189 5.26 1.07 -4.33
N VAL A 190 4.33 1.53 -5.19
CA VAL A 190 4.62 2.44 -6.32
C VAL A 190 3.80 3.71 -6.12
N SER A 191 4.44 4.87 -5.88
CA SER A 191 3.74 6.16 -5.92
C SER A 191 3.61 6.61 -7.37
N ILE A 192 2.41 7.05 -7.77
CA ILE A 192 2.19 7.58 -9.13
C ILE A 192 2.64 9.04 -9.20
N GLY A 193 2.34 9.83 -8.17
CA GLY A 193 2.95 11.14 -7.95
C GLY A 193 4.35 11.06 -7.34
N ILE A 194 5.18 12.06 -7.61
CA ILE A 194 6.52 12.25 -7.04
C ILE A 194 6.44 12.75 -5.59
N GLN A 195 7.29 12.23 -4.71
CA GLN A 195 7.28 12.48 -3.26
C GLN A 195 8.27 13.58 -2.86
N GLU A 196 9.43 13.65 -3.54
CA GLU A 196 10.41 14.71 -3.32
C GLU A 196 9.86 16.11 -3.67
N PRO A 197 10.26 17.17 -2.94
CA PRO A 197 9.91 18.55 -3.26
C PRO A 197 10.69 19.03 -4.50
N ILE A 198 10.01 19.59 -5.49
CA ILE A 198 10.62 19.99 -6.77
C ILE A 198 10.27 21.41 -7.25
N GLY A 199 9.49 22.19 -6.49
CA GLY A 199 9.18 23.61 -6.78
C GLY A 199 9.81 24.62 -5.82
N ASP A 200 9.52 25.92 -6.03
CA ASP A 200 9.71 26.95 -4.98
C ASP A 200 8.75 26.70 -3.81
N ILE A 201 7.56 26.15 -4.12
CA ILE A 201 6.56 25.68 -3.16
C ILE A 201 6.03 24.31 -3.58
N ASP A 202 5.90 23.42 -2.60
CA ASP A 202 5.40 22.05 -2.80
C ASP A 202 4.24 21.84 -1.83
N ILE A 203 3.02 21.75 -2.36
CA ILE A 203 1.80 21.66 -1.58
C ILE A 203 1.34 20.20 -1.58
N TYR A 204 1.11 19.63 -0.40
CA TYR A 204 0.67 18.25 -0.21
C TYR A 204 -0.74 18.22 0.41
N PRO A 205 -1.82 18.29 -0.39
CA PRO A 205 -3.19 18.20 0.11
C PRO A 205 -3.42 16.89 0.87
N ASN A 206 -4.03 17.01 2.04
CA ASN A 206 -4.35 15.95 2.99
C ASN A 206 -3.16 15.19 3.61
N GLY A 207 -1.93 15.50 3.17
CA GLY A 207 -0.67 14.82 3.50
C GLY A 207 0.15 14.45 2.26
N GLY A 208 -0.47 14.43 1.07
CA GLY A 208 0.04 13.76 -0.14
C GLY A 208 -0.41 12.28 -0.24
N ASP A 209 -1.02 11.76 0.83
CA ASP A 209 -1.56 10.40 0.93
C ASP A 209 -2.90 10.25 0.18
N VAL A 210 -3.89 9.64 0.84
CA VAL A 210 -5.22 9.36 0.28
C VAL A 210 -6.06 10.63 0.28
N GLN A 211 -6.68 10.94 -0.86
CA GLN A 211 -7.53 12.11 -1.02
C GLN A 211 -8.99 11.81 -0.61
N PRO A 212 -9.65 12.66 0.20
CA PRO A 212 -11.05 12.49 0.56
C PRO A 212 -11.96 12.34 -0.67
N GLY A 213 -12.92 11.43 -0.61
CA GLY A 213 -13.74 11.00 -1.75
C GLY A 213 -13.14 9.86 -2.57
N CYS A 214 -11.80 9.75 -2.71
CA CYS A 214 -11.17 8.71 -3.54
C CYS A 214 -10.99 7.34 -2.86
N SER A 215 -11.59 7.11 -1.69
CA SER A 215 -11.46 5.83 -0.97
C SER A 215 -12.33 4.71 -1.58
N LEU A 216 -12.03 3.45 -1.25
CA LEU A 216 -12.69 2.24 -1.77
C LEU A 216 -14.22 2.09 -1.54
N GLY A 217 -14.92 3.12 -1.05
CA GLY A 217 -16.39 3.14 -0.93
C GLY A 217 -17.09 3.12 -2.30
N ASP A 218 -16.71 4.04 -3.19
CA ASP A 218 -17.38 4.22 -4.49
C ASP A 218 -16.93 3.24 -5.57
N VAL A 219 -15.83 2.52 -5.30
CA VAL A 219 -15.30 1.42 -6.13
C VAL A 219 -16.34 0.32 -6.36
N LEU A 220 -17.36 0.18 -5.51
CA LEU A 220 -18.47 -0.76 -5.75
C LEU A 220 -19.37 -0.39 -6.95
N SER A 221 -19.31 0.86 -7.42
CA SER A 221 -19.94 1.32 -8.67
C SER A 221 -19.06 0.94 -9.87
N THR A 222 -17.79 1.35 -9.85
CA THR A 222 -16.85 1.21 -10.98
C THR A 222 -16.36 -0.23 -11.17
N ALA A 223 -16.25 -1.03 -10.10
CA ALA A 223 -15.88 -2.44 -10.19
C ALA A 223 -16.95 -3.31 -10.89
N ALA A 224 -18.18 -2.82 -11.05
CA ALA A 224 -19.19 -3.47 -11.90
C ALA A 224 -18.90 -3.33 -13.40
N ALA A 225 -18.03 -2.37 -13.79
CA ALA A 225 -17.66 -2.08 -15.18
C ALA A 225 -16.26 -2.58 -15.59
N GLY A 226 -15.46 -3.12 -14.66
CA GLY A 226 -14.17 -3.78 -14.94
C GLY A 226 -12.93 -2.88 -15.04
N ASN A 227 -13.07 -1.55 -14.99
CA ASN A 227 -11.97 -0.60 -15.18
C ASN A 227 -11.06 -0.43 -13.94
N PHE A 228 -10.08 -1.32 -13.75
CA PHE A 228 -9.14 -1.21 -12.62
C PHE A 228 -8.21 0.03 -12.68
N VAL A 229 -7.92 0.54 -13.89
CA VAL A 229 -7.07 1.73 -14.11
C VAL A 229 -7.75 3.01 -13.63
N GLU A 230 -9.08 3.09 -13.72
CA GLU A 230 -9.88 4.25 -13.36
C GLU A 230 -9.83 4.54 -11.85
N VAL A 231 -9.64 3.51 -11.02
CA VAL A 231 -9.46 3.63 -9.57
C VAL A 231 -8.17 4.37 -9.20
N MET A 232 -7.07 4.17 -9.96
CA MET A 232 -5.80 4.85 -9.72
C MET A 232 -5.80 6.33 -10.12
N LYS A 233 -6.80 6.78 -10.88
CA LYS A 233 -6.85 8.15 -11.42
C LYS A 233 -7.41 9.17 -10.43
N CYS A 234 -8.34 8.80 -9.55
CA CYS A 234 -9.04 9.76 -8.67
C CYS A 234 -8.07 10.61 -7.83
N GLU A 235 -7.03 9.99 -7.29
CA GLU A 235 -6.04 10.65 -6.42
C GLU A 235 -5.02 11.48 -7.23
N HIS A 236 -4.74 11.09 -8.48
CA HIS A 236 -3.86 11.78 -9.42
C HIS A 236 -4.56 13.02 -10.03
N GLU A 237 -5.77 12.84 -10.59
CA GLU A 237 -6.61 13.90 -11.16
C GLU A 237 -7.07 14.93 -10.10
N ARG A 238 -7.00 14.60 -8.80
CA ARG A 238 -7.31 15.54 -7.70
C ARG A 238 -6.48 16.82 -7.77
N ALA A 239 -5.22 16.77 -8.21
CA ALA A 239 -4.41 17.98 -8.38
C ALA A 239 -5.02 18.94 -9.43
N VAL A 240 -5.54 18.40 -10.54
CA VAL A 240 -6.26 19.18 -11.56
C VAL A 240 -7.54 19.76 -10.98
N HIS A 241 -8.33 18.97 -10.26
CA HIS A 241 -9.57 19.45 -9.66
C HIS A 241 -9.35 20.54 -8.59
N LEU A 242 -8.31 20.44 -7.76
CA LEU A 242 -7.92 21.50 -6.82
C LEU A 242 -7.42 22.77 -7.54
N PHE A 243 -6.78 22.64 -8.70
CA PHE A 243 -6.39 23.80 -9.50
C PHE A 243 -7.59 24.48 -10.15
N VAL A 244 -8.54 23.71 -10.70
CA VAL A 244 -9.82 24.21 -11.24
C VAL A 244 -10.64 24.93 -10.16
N ASP A 245 -10.71 24.36 -8.95
CA ASP A 245 -11.35 24.99 -7.79
C ASP A 245 -10.74 26.36 -7.49
N SER A 246 -9.40 26.48 -7.52
CA SER A 246 -8.69 27.74 -7.29
C SER A 246 -8.86 28.80 -8.39
N LEU A 247 -9.21 28.40 -9.62
CA LEU A 247 -9.54 29.32 -10.72
C LEU A 247 -10.93 29.92 -10.52
N MET A 248 -11.90 29.06 -10.19
CA MET A 248 -13.34 29.39 -10.16
C MET A 248 -13.77 30.03 -8.83
N ASN A 249 -13.39 29.44 -7.70
CA ASN A 249 -13.92 29.79 -6.38
C ASN A 249 -13.11 30.93 -5.73
N LYS A 250 -13.44 32.17 -6.12
CA LYS A 250 -12.79 33.40 -5.61
C LYS A 250 -13.01 33.64 -4.12
N ASP A 251 -14.18 33.27 -3.60
CA ASP A 251 -14.60 33.59 -2.23
C ASP A 251 -14.15 32.54 -1.20
N HIS A 252 -13.99 31.28 -1.62
CA HIS A 252 -13.52 30.17 -0.77
C HIS A 252 -12.04 29.81 -1.05
N VAL A 253 -11.14 30.76 -0.80
CA VAL A 253 -9.70 30.59 -1.03
C VAL A 253 -9.08 29.55 -0.08
N SER A 254 -8.71 28.39 -0.62
CA SER A 254 -7.95 27.37 0.11
C SER A 254 -6.51 27.80 0.41
N TYR A 255 -6.09 27.64 1.67
CA TYR A 255 -4.75 27.99 2.15
C TYR A 255 -3.91 26.76 2.54
N ALA A 256 -2.69 26.68 2.01
CA ALA A 256 -1.66 25.75 2.46
C ALA A 256 -0.74 26.40 3.50
N PHE A 257 -0.24 25.61 4.46
CA PHE A 257 0.59 26.06 5.58
C PHE A 257 1.98 25.41 5.57
N GLN A 258 3.03 26.23 5.63
CA GLN A 258 4.43 25.78 5.61
C GLN A 258 4.76 24.95 6.86
N CYS A 259 5.04 23.66 6.67
CA CYS A 259 5.40 22.72 7.72
C CYS A 259 6.60 21.89 7.29
N THR A 260 7.39 21.38 8.23
CA THR A 260 8.58 20.56 7.90
C THR A 260 8.25 19.10 7.64
N ASP A 261 7.01 18.70 7.93
CA ASP A 261 6.62 17.34 8.26
C ASP A 261 5.08 17.26 8.32
N PRO A 262 4.44 16.19 7.81
CA PRO A 262 2.97 16.07 7.78
C PRO A 262 2.36 15.85 9.17
N ASP A 263 3.00 15.13 10.08
CA ASP A 263 2.43 14.82 11.40
C ASP A 263 2.43 16.03 12.32
N ARG A 264 3.40 16.94 12.18
CA ARG A 264 3.38 18.27 12.78
C ARG A 264 2.24 19.14 12.22
N PHE A 265 1.78 18.90 10.99
CA PHE A 265 0.57 19.53 10.46
C PHE A 265 -0.71 18.87 11.00
N LYS A 266 -0.80 17.53 11.07
CA LYS A 266 -1.89 16.79 11.74
C LYS A 266 -2.05 17.21 13.21
N LYS A 267 -0.95 17.47 13.91
CA LYS A 267 -0.91 18.03 15.28
C LYS A 267 -1.17 19.55 15.33
N GLY A 268 -1.72 20.14 14.25
CA GLY A 268 -2.11 21.55 14.12
C GLY A 268 -0.97 22.57 14.30
N ILE A 269 0.30 22.17 14.35
CA ILE A 269 1.41 23.04 14.81
C ILE A 269 1.69 24.19 13.83
N CYS A 270 1.43 23.97 12.54
CA CYS A 270 1.94 24.79 11.45
C CYS A 270 0.99 25.89 10.91
N LEU A 271 -0.22 26.06 11.46
CA LEU A 271 -1.27 26.98 10.97
C LEU A 271 -0.95 28.50 11.08
N SER A 272 0.18 28.99 10.57
CA SER A 272 0.65 30.37 10.74
C SER A 272 0.97 31.05 9.42
N CYS A 273 0.20 32.06 9.02
CA CYS A 273 0.55 32.91 7.88
C CYS A 273 1.80 33.81 8.09
N ARG A 274 2.14 34.16 9.35
CA ARG A 274 3.22 35.13 9.68
C ARG A 274 4.55 34.83 8.97
N LYS A 275 5.10 35.85 8.31
CA LYS A 275 6.31 35.83 7.46
C LYS A 275 6.18 34.86 6.27
N ASN A 276 5.10 34.93 5.50
CA ASN A 276 4.83 34.05 4.35
C ASN A 276 5.06 32.58 4.75
N ARG A 277 4.21 32.10 5.65
CA ARG A 277 4.16 30.71 6.13
C ARG A 277 2.78 30.07 5.91
N CYS A 278 1.90 30.79 5.23
CA CYS A 278 0.78 30.23 4.50
C CYS A 278 0.78 30.83 3.09
N ASN A 279 0.13 30.17 2.14
CA ASN A 279 -0.02 30.61 0.75
C ASN A 279 -1.38 30.13 0.25
N SER A 280 -1.94 30.77 -0.77
CA SER A 280 -3.08 30.21 -1.51
C SER A 280 -2.60 29.02 -2.35
N ILE A 281 -3.49 28.05 -2.62
CA ILE A 281 -3.19 26.94 -3.55
C ILE A 281 -3.53 27.31 -5.00
N GLY A 282 -2.95 26.56 -5.94
CA GLY A 282 -3.26 26.66 -7.37
C GLY A 282 -3.04 28.04 -7.96
N TYR A 283 -3.95 28.52 -8.81
CA TYR A 283 -3.72 29.72 -9.63
C TYR A 283 -3.35 30.97 -8.81
N ASN A 284 -3.92 31.15 -7.61
CA ASN A 284 -3.65 32.32 -6.77
C ASN A 284 -2.38 32.19 -5.89
N ALA A 285 -1.64 31.09 -5.98
CA ALA A 285 -0.38 30.89 -5.25
C ALA A 285 0.70 31.91 -5.66
N LYS A 286 1.56 32.29 -4.72
CA LYS A 286 2.58 33.35 -4.93
C LYS A 286 3.98 32.88 -4.52
N LYS A 287 5.01 33.27 -5.27
CA LYS A 287 6.41 32.91 -4.96
C LYS A 287 6.80 33.38 -3.56
N MET A 288 7.33 32.45 -2.76
CA MET A 288 7.91 32.77 -1.46
C MET A 288 9.40 33.09 -1.61
N ARG A 289 9.91 34.06 -0.84
CA ARG A 289 11.35 34.36 -0.81
C ARG A 289 12.13 33.10 -0.40
N LYS A 290 12.98 32.56 -1.30
CA LYS A 290 13.60 31.22 -1.22
C LYS A 290 14.01 30.84 0.22
N ARG A 291 13.53 29.68 0.69
CA ARG A 291 13.75 29.10 2.03
C ARG A 291 14.19 27.66 1.93
N ARG A 292 14.88 27.16 2.97
CA ARG A 292 15.23 25.74 3.19
C ARG A 292 14.05 24.76 3.32
N ASN A 293 12.81 25.20 3.12
CA ASN A 293 11.64 24.33 3.15
C ASN A 293 10.54 24.92 2.28
N SER A 294 10.25 24.26 1.17
CA SER A 294 9.17 24.54 0.23
C SER A 294 7.85 23.85 0.63
N LYS A 295 7.90 22.79 1.45
CA LYS A 295 6.74 21.95 1.78
C LYS A 295 5.64 22.70 2.55
N MET A 296 4.41 22.56 2.07
CA MET A 296 3.18 23.13 2.64
C MET A 296 2.06 22.08 2.67
N TYR A 297 1.15 22.20 3.64
CA TYR A 297 0.08 21.22 3.88
C TYR A 297 -1.26 21.90 4.14
N LEU A 298 -2.35 21.24 3.76
CA LEU A 298 -3.74 21.58 4.07
C LEU A 298 -4.59 20.30 4.20
N LYS A 299 -5.78 20.40 4.78
CA LYS A 299 -6.88 19.45 4.58
C LYS A 299 -7.83 20.02 3.52
N THR A 300 -8.54 19.14 2.83
CA THR A 300 -9.59 19.49 1.86
C THR A 300 -10.85 18.67 2.12
N ARG A 301 -11.96 19.14 1.56
CA ARG A 301 -13.22 18.40 1.49
C ARG A 301 -13.14 17.25 0.47
N ALA A 302 -14.11 16.34 0.52
CA ALA A 302 -14.27 15.29 -0.49
C ALA A 302 -14.63 15.86 -1.88
N ASP A 303 -15.53 16.85 -1.91
CA ASP A 303 -16.14 17.43 -3.10
C ASP A 303 -15.88 18.95 -3.23
N THR A 304 -16.15 19.52 -4.40
CA THR A 304 -16.02 20.97 -4.66
C THR A 304 -17.18 21.76 -4.01
N PRO A 305 -16.97 22.99 -3.49
CA PRO A 305 -15.68 23.66 -3.28
C PRO A 305 -14.80 22.90 -2.29
N PHE A 306 -13.52 22.66 -2.61
CA PHE A 306 -12.68 21.75 -1.81
C PHE A 306 -12.10 22.40 -0.55
N GLY A 307 -12.23 23.72 -0.41
CA GLY A 307 -11.74 24.49 0.73
C GLY A 307 -12.49 24.23 2.03
N GLY A 308 -11.86 24.57 3.14
CA GLY A 308 -12.42 24.46 4.49
C GLY A 308 -11.49 25.10 5.52
N TYR A 309 -11.90 25.08 6.79
CA TYR A 309 -11.32 25.92 7.85
C TYR A 309 -10.51 25.08 8.84
N HIS A 310 -9.31 25.56 9.18
CA HIS A 310 -8.33 24.83 9.98
C HIS A 310 -8.23 25.40 11.39
N TYR A 311 -8.50 24.58 12.41
CA TYR A 311 -8.45 24.97 13.80
C TYR A 311 -7.39 24.18 14.56
N GLN A 312 -6.30 24.83 14.97
CA GLN A 312 -5.40 24.26 15.97
C GLN A 312 -6.09 24.32 17.33
N MET A 313 -6.28 23.16 17.95
CA MET A 313 -6.83 23.06 19.29
C MET A 313 -5.76 22.57 20.28
N LYS A 314 -5.80 23.09 21.51
CA LYS A 314 -4.93 22.71 22.61
C LYS A 314 -5.74 22.60 23.89
N MET A 315 -5.84 21.40 24.42
CA MET A 315 -6.42 21.13 25.74
C MET A 315 -5.35 20.56 26.67
N HIS A 316 -5.52 20.73 27.97
CA HIS A 316 -4.75 19.97 28.96
C HIS A 316 -5.70 19.00 29.63
N VAL A 317 -5.35 17.72 29.61
CA VAL A 317 -6.15 16.63 30.19
C VAL A 317 -5.48 16.25 31.50
N PHE A 318 -6.11 16.55 32.63
CA PHE A 318 -5.64 16.07 33.93
C PHE A 318 -6.31 14.73 34.24
N ASP A 319 -5.55 13.78 34.80
CA ASP A 319 -6.15 12.67 35.54
C ASP A 319 -6.52 13.14 36.96
N ARG A 320 -7.59 12.55 37.50
CA ARG A 320 -8.15 12.85 38.82
C ARG A 320 -8.75 11.63 39.54
N LYS A 321 -8.81 10.45 38.92
CA LYS A 321 -9.34 9.20 39.50
C LYS A 321 -8.64 7.95 38.93
N ASN A 322 -7.31 7.89 39.04
CA ASN A 322 -6.48 6.74 38.63
C ASN A 322 -6.86 6.24 37.21
N ALA A 323 -7.03 7.17 36.29
CA ALA A 323 -7.35 6.90 34.90
C ALA A 323 -6.08 6.71 34.05
N ASP A 324 -4.92 6.40 34.65
CA ASP A 324 -3.65 6.15 33.95
C ASP A 324 -3.78 5.20 32.75
N ASP A 325 -4.61 4.15 32.88
CA ASP A 325 -4.99 3.23 31.79
C ASP A 325 -6.17 3.73 30.92
N ALA A 326 -6.26 5.03 30.62
CA ALA A 326 -7.30 5.60 29.77
C ALA A 326 -6.77 5.98 28.38
N ASP A 327 -7.38 5.39 27.36
CA ASP A 327 -7.26 5.79 25.95
C ASP A 327 -8.58 6.44 25.49
N PRO A 328 -8.82 7.73 25.82
CA PRO A 328 -10.06 8.42 25.51
C PRO A 328 -10.14 8.87 24.04
N THR A 329 -11.11 8.34 23.30
CA THR A 329 -11.50 8.93 22.01
C THR A 329 -12.40 10.14 22.28
N PHE A 330 -12.06 11.30 21.71
CA PHE A 330 -12.85 12.53 21.87
C PHE A 330 -13.53 12.94 20.55
N TYR A 331 -14.72 13.52 20.68
CA TYR A 331 -15.42 14.23 19.62
C TYR A 331 -15.60 15.69 20.01
N VAL A 332 -15.45 16.58 19.03
CA VAL A 332 -15.56 18.04 19.20
C VAL A 332 -16.64 18.59 18.27
N THR A 333 -17.55 19.36 18.86
CA THR A 333 -18.63 20.04 18.17
C THR A 333 -18.41 21.54 18.28
N LEU A 334 -18.29 22.22 17.13
CA LEU A 334 -17.99 23.64 17.05
C LEU A 334 -19.28 24.40 16.84
N HIS A 335 -19.65 25.25 17.81
CA HIS A 335 -20.87 26.04 17.73
C HIS A 335 -20.56 27.44 17.20
N GLY A 336 -21.17 27.78 16.07
CA GLY A 336 -20.85 28.95 15.27
C GLY A 336 -21.73 30.18 15.53
N GLN A 337 -21.56 31.17 14.67
CA GLN A 337 -22.51 32.27 14.48
C GLN A 337 -23.54 31.94 13.38
N HIS A 338 -23.17 31.09 12.40
CA HIS A 338 -24.04 30.72 11.27
C HIS A 338 -24.59 29.30 11.45
N ASN A 339 -23.69 28.31 11.45
CA ASN A 339 -23.98 26.88 11.62
C ASN A 339 -23.16 26.28 12.77
N ASP A 340 -23.62 25.16 13.28
CA ASP A 340 -22.87 24.28 14.19
C ASP A 340 -22.37 23.05 13.41
N THR A 341 -21.18 22.53 13.73
CA THR A 341 -20.66 21.33 13.06
C THR A 341 -21.33 20.04 13.54
N VAL A 342 -21.27 18.99 12.73
CA VAL A 342 -21.41 17.60 13.22
C VAL A 342 -20.27 17.28 14.20
N ASN A 343 -20.41 16.24 15.03
CA ASN A 343 -19.35 15.71 15.92
C ASN A 343 -18.07 15.38 15.12
N LEU A 344 -17.03 16.22 15.22
CA LEU A 344 -15.75 16.02 14.54
C LEU A 344 -14.85 15.12 15.40
N ASN A 345 -14.27 14.07 14.82
CA ASN A 345 -13.33 13.19 15.54
C ASN A 345 -12.02 13.93 15.88
N VAL A 346 -11.52 13.76 17.10
CA VAL A 346 -10.25 14.32 17.57
C VAL A 346 -9.11 13.33 17.29
N ASP A 347 -8.56 13.39 16.08
CA ASP A 347 -7.36 12.65 15.71
C ASP A 347 -6.12 13.24 16.42
N ILE A 348 -5.57 12.50 17.38
CA ILE A 348 -4.30 12.79 18.06
C ILE A 348 -3.35 11.63 17.78
N ALA A 349 -2.45 11.84 16.82
CA ALA A 349 -1.54 10.82 16.29
C ALA A 349 -0.55 10.18 17.30
N ASP A 350 -0.42 10.73 18.52
CA ASP A 350 0.41 10.16 19.60
C ASP A 350 -0.43 9.49 20.71
N GLY A 351 -1.76 9.39 20.53
CA GLY A 351 -2.71 9.11 21.62
C GLY A 351 -2.91 10.30 22.57
N VAL A 352 -3.89 10.21 23.47
CA VAL A 352 -4.18 11.29 24.43
C VAL A 352 -3.26 11.18 25.64
N GLY A 353 -2.24 12.04 25.70
CA GLY A 353 -1.36 12.14 26.86
C GLY A 353 -2.10 12.66 28.09
N LEU A 354 -2.17 11.85 29.15
CA LEU A 354 -2.69 12.23 30.46
C LEU A 354 -1.69 13.13 31.19
N ASN A 355 -2.21 14.08 31.97
CA ASN A 355 -1.45 15.16 32.62
C ASN A 355 -0.57 16.00 31.66
N LEU A 356 -0.92 15.99 30.36
CA LEU A 356 -0.19 16.64 29.27
C LEU A 356 -1.09 17.58 28.44
N THR A 357 -0.45 18.41 27.62
CA THR A 357 -1.13 19.41 26.78
C THR A 357 -1.26 18.94 25.34
N ASN A 358 -2.27 18.11 25.09
CA ASN A 358 -2.57 17.55 23.78
C ASN A 358 -2.85 18.66 22.75
N THR A 359 -2.35 18.47 21.52
CA THR A 359 -2.53 19.41 20.40
C THR A 359 -2.90 18.64 19.13
N PHE A 360 -3.98 19.07 18.48
CA PHE A 360 -4.51 18.46 17.27
C PHE A 360 -5.00 19.53 16.29
N LEU A 361 -5.17 19.11 15.04
CA LEU A 361 -5.88 19.86 14.01
C LEU A 361 -7.35 19.39 13.99
N VAL A 362 -8.27 20.35 14.06
CA VAL A 362 -9.67 20.14 13.66
C VAL A 362 -9.85 20.82 12.31
N PHE A 363 -10.51 20.14 11.37
CA PHE A 363 -10.90 20.69 10.06
C PHE A 363 -12.42 20.68 9.97
N THR A 364 -13.01 21.76 9.48
CA THR A 364 -14.45 21.85 9.18
C THR A 364 -14.67 22.23 7.73
N GLU A 365 -15.67 21.61 7.12
CA GLU A 365 -16.08 21.85 5.74
C GLU A 365 -16.86 23.18 5.59
N GLU A 366 -17.62 23.57 6.61
CA GLU A 366 -18.53 24.72 6.57
C GLU A 366 -17.98 25.97 7.27
N ASP A 367 -18.39 27.15 6.79
CA ASP A 367 -18.12 28.44 7.45
C ASP A 367 -19.10 28.70 8.60
N ILE A 368 -18.72 28.21 9.78
CA ILE A 368 -19.44 28.44 11.03
C ILE A 368 -19.45 29.92 11.48
N GLY A 369 -18.76 30.84 10.80
CA GLY A 369 -18.60 32.23 11.22
C GLY A 369 -17.67 32.38 12.42
N GLU A 370 -17.98 33.28 13.37
CA GLU A 370 -17.18 33.34 14.60
C GLU A 370 -17.61 32.25 15.60
N LEU A 371 -16.69 31.32 15.87
CA LEU A 371 -16.81 30.28 16.91
C LEU A 371 -17.25 30.88 18.27
N LEU A 372 -18.42 30.46 18.77
CA LEU A 372 -19.05 30.97 20.00
C LEU A 372 -18.85 30.04 21.20
N LYS A 373 -18.99 28.73 20.99
CA LYS A 373 -18.90 27.67 22.00
C LYS A 373 -18.23 26.43 21.39
N ILE A 374 -17.64 25.59 22.25
CA ILE A 374 -17.14 24.26 21.89
C ILE A 374 -17.80 23.25 22.83
N SER A 375 -18.30 22.14 22.30
CA SER A 375 -18.68 20.97 23.10
C SER A 375 -17.69 19.83 22.85
N LEU A 376 -17.32 19.12 23.92
CA LEU A 376 -16.35 18.02 23.91
C LEU A 376 -17.01 16.78 24.52
N ARG A 377 -17.22 15.74 23.70
CA ARG A 377 -17.76 14.46 24.12
C ARG A 377 -16.64 13.41 24.21
N TRP A 378 -16.66 12.59 25.26
CA TRP A 378 -15.88 11.35 25.32
C TRP A 378 -16.75 10.23 24.73
N GLU A 379 -16.21 9.46 23.78
CA GLU A 379 -16.82 8.21 23.28
C GLU A 379 -17.30 7.32 24.46
N GLY A 380 -18.57 6.91 24.42
CA GLY A 380 -19.19 6.04 25.42
C GLY A 380 -19.00 4.55 25.12
N PRO A 381 -19.27 3.66 26.09
CA PRO A 381 -18.97 2.22 25.97
C PRO A 381 -19.53 1.53 24.72
N SER A 382 -20.73 1.95 24.30
CA SER A 382 -21.52 1.34 23.23
C SER A 382 -21.62 2.19 21.96
N ASP A 383 -20.85 3.27 21.83
CA ASP A 383 -20.99 4.22 20.71
C ASP A 383 -20.38 3.70 19.39
N SER A 384 -19.43 2.76 19.44
CA SER A 384 -18.67 2.30 18.26
C SER A 384 -18.08 0.89 18.43
N TRP A 385 -17.66 0.26 17.32
CA TRP A 385 -16.80 -0.94 17.41
C TRP A 385 -15.45 -0.62 18.07
N SER A 386 -14.92 0.61 17.95
CA SER A 386 -13.75 1.06 18.71
C SER A 386 -14.00 1.04 20.22
N SER A 387 -15.15 1.54 20.68
CA SER A 387 -15.49 1.56 22.10
C SER A 387 -15.73 0.15 22.67
N VAL A 388 -16.40 -0.73 21.92
CA VAL A 388 -16.62 -2.13 22.32
C VAL A 388 -15.28 -2.88 22.42
N LEU A 389 -14.35 -2.68 21.48
CA LEU A 389 -13.01 -3.28 21.54
C LEU A 389 -12.17 -2.71 22.70
N LYS A 390 -12.26 -1.40 22.95
CA LYS A 390 -11.64 -0.74 24.14
C LYS A 390 -12.23 -1.28 25.46
N HIS A 391 -13.53 -1.57 25.52
CA HIS A 391 -14.18 -2.14 26.71
C HIS A 391 -13.87 -3.61 26.94
N LEU A 392 -13.76 -4.43 25.89
CA LEU A 392 -13.22 -5.80 25.99
C LEU A 392 -11.79 -5.78 26.54
N ARG A 393 -10.95 -4.87 26.01
CA ARG A 393 -9.58 -4.66 26.48
C ARG A 393 -9.52 -4.22 27.94
N SER A 394 -10.31 -3.23 28.38
CA SER A 394 -10.32 -2.82 29.80
C SER A 394 -10.85 -3.92 30.74
N SER A 395 -11.80 -4.74 30.28
CA SER A 395 -12.34 -5.86 31.07
C SER A 395 -11.30 -6.97 31.31
N PHE A 396 -10.22 -7.03 30.50
CA PHE A 396 -9.19 -8.06 30.57
C PHE A 396 -8.05 -7.73 31.57
N TRP A 397 -7.82 -6.45 31.85
CA TRP A 397 -6.71 -6.00 32.72
C TRP A 397 -7.13 -5.67 34.17
N SER A 398 -8.44 -5.64 34.47
CA SER A 398 -8.97 -5.11 35.74
C SER A 398 -9.47 -6.18 36.73
N TRP A 399 -8.57 -6.99 37.32
CA TRP A 399 -8.83 -7.60 38.64
C TRP A 399 -8.54 -6.61 39.80
N SER A 400 -8.71 -5.31 39.56
CA SER A 400 -8.76 -4.29 40.61
C SER A 400 -9.71 -3.15 40.24
N SER A 401 -10.84 -3.12 40.94
CA SER A 401 -11.82 -2.03 41.00
C SER A 401 -12.53 -1.60 39.69
N SER A 402 -13.86 -1.74 39.68
CA SER A 402 -14.74 -0.98 38.79
C SER A 402 -14.84 0.47 39.28
N GLN A 403 -13.94 1.35 38.83
CA GLN A 403 -13.97 2.78 39.16
C GLN A 403 -14.38 3.65 37.96
N ASP A 404 -15.14 4.71 38.25
CA ASP A 404 -15.49 5.73 37.27
C ASP A 404 -14.22 6.45 36.80
N LYS A 405 -13.73 6.13 35.59
CA LYS A 405 -12.67 6.92 34.96
C LYS A 405 -13.19 8.34 34.71
N VAL A 406 -12.60 9.33 35.39
CA VAL A 406 -12.95 10.75 35.27
C VAL A 406 -11.70 11.53 34.90
N LEU A 407 -11.75 12.18 33.74
CA LEU A 407 -10.74 13.12 33.28
C LEU A 407 -11.20 14.54 33.56
N GLU A 408 -10.26 15.47 33.76
CA GLU A 408 -10.57 16.89 33.90
C GLU A 408 -9.97 17.71 32.75
N VAL A 409 -10.81 18.48 32.04
CA VAL A 409 -10.38 19.39 30.96
C VAL A 409 -10.90 20.80 31.26
N ARG A 410 -10.03 21.66 31.78
CA ARG A 410 -10.43 22.99 32.29
C ARG A 410 -10.62 24.04 31.21
N ARG A 411 -9.79 24.02 30.16
CA ARG A 411 -9.72 25.07 29.12
C ARG A 411 -9.25 24.51 27.78
N ILE A 412 -9.86 24.97 26.67
CA ILE A 412 -9.40 24.72 25.31
C ILE A 412 -8.89 26.05 24.72
N ARG A 413 -7.65 26.07 24.23
CA ARG A 413 -7.11 27.19 23.44
C ARG A 413 -7.23 26.85 21.97
N VAL A 414 -7.86 27.73 21.20
CA VAL A 414 -8.08 27.57 19.76
C VAL A 414 -7.32 28.63 18.99
N LYS A 415 -6.80 28.25 17.82
CA LYS A 415 -6.35 29.17 16.78
C LYS A 415 -6.95 28.75 15.44
N ALA A 416 -7.63 29.69 14.78
CA ALA A 416 -8.02 29.54 13.38
C ALA A 416 -6.82 29.79 12.44
N GLY A 417 -6.73 29.02 11.35
CA GLY A 417 -5.70 29.13 10.33
C GLY A 417 -5.94 30.30 9.39
N GLU A 418 -7.17 30.44 8.91
CA GLU A 418 -7.57 31.36 7.85
C GLU A 418 -7.60 32.79 8.38
N THR A 419 -8.44 33.04 9.40
CA THR A 419 -8.56 34.35 10.06
C THR A 419 -7.35 34.71 10.93
N GLN A 420 -6.45 33.76 11.20
CA GLN A 420 -5.35 33.84 12.20
C GLN A 420 -5.78 34.23 13.64
N LYS A 421 -7.09 34.40 13.91
CA LYS A 421 -7.68 34.70 15.23
C LYS A 421 -7.32 33.60 16.25
N LYS A 422 -7.33 33.97 17.52
CA LYS A 422 -7.09 33.04 18.64
C LYS A 422 -8.09 33.28 19.75
N PHE A 423 -8.47 32.20 20.41
CA PHE A 423 -9.51 32.18 21.43
C PHE A 423 -9.08 31.27 22.60
N THR A 424 -9.64 31.50 23.78
CA THR A 424 -9.60 30.52 24.88
C THR A 424 -11.02 30.33 25.39
N PHE A 425 -11.45 29.08 25.44
CA PHE A 425 -12.73 28.67 25.97
C PHE A 425 -12.52 27.96 27.32
N CYS A 426 -13.40 28.22 28.27
CA CYS A 426 -13.35 27.75 29.65
C CYS A 426 -14.53 26.79 29.88
N ALA A 427 -14.29 25.65 30.52
CA ALA A 427 -15.34 24.67 30.76
C ALA A 427 -16.36 25.17 31.80
N GLU A 428 -17.64 24.86 31.59
CA GLU A 428 -18.70 25.12 32.57
C GLU A 428 -18.74 24.03 33.66
N LYS A 429 -18.47 22.78 33.26
CA LYS A 429 -18.14 21.63 34.12
C LYS A 429 -16.78 21.10 33.65
N THR A 430 -15.80 20.99 34.54
CA THR A 430 -14.44 20.57 34.15
C THR A 430 -14.26 19.04 34.08
N GLU A 431 -15.09 18.28 34.81
CA GLU A 431 -15.03 16.82 34.89
C GLU A 431 -15.83 16.12 33.76
N LEU A 432 -15.19 15.17 33.09
CA LEU A 432 -15.69 14.42 31.94
C LEU A 432 -15.50 12.91 32.15
N SER A 433 -16.52 12.13 31.78
CA SER A 433 -16.56 10.66 31.87
C SER A 433 -16.97 10.06 30.51
N PRO A 434 -16.74 8.76 30.25
CA PRO A 434 -17.16 8.11 29.00
C PRO A 434 -18.65 8.34 28.71
N GLY A 435 -18.97 8.68 27.46
CA GLY A 435 -20.33 8.99 27.02
C GLY A 435 -20.90 10.36 27.47
N GLN A 436 -20.20 11.10 28.33
CA GLN A 436 -20.61 12.47 28.69
C GLN A 436 -20.06 13.50 27.69
N GLU A 437 -20.67 14.68 27.71
CA GLU A 437 -20.25 15.87 26.98
C GLU A 437 -20.08 17.05 27.95
N ILE A 438 -19.05 17.88 27.73
CA ILE A 438 -18.84 19.14 28.47
C ILE A 438 -18.79 20.34 27.53
N THR A 439 -19.42 21.43 27.97
CA THR A 439 -19.47 22.71 27.24
C THR A 439 -18.32 23.63 27.68
N PHE A 440 -17.70 24.30 26.70
CA PHE A 440 -16.76 25.38 26.88
C PHE A 440 -17.26 26.67 26.19
N THR A 441 -17.41 27.75 26.96
CA THR A 441 -17.75 29.09 26.47
C THR A 441 -16.55 30.03 26.53
N LYS A 442 -16.57 31.16 25.81
CA LYS A 442 -15.43 32.12 25.77
C LYS A 442 -15.08 32.57 27.20
N CYS A 443 -13.81 32.41 27.60
CA CYS A 443 -13.36 32.80 28.94
C CYS A 443 -13.60 34.29 29.18
N ARG A 444 -14.09 34.66 30.37
CA ARG A 444 -14.36 36.07 30.75
C ARG A 444 -13.07 36.91 30.83
N ASP A 445 -11.95 36.28 31.19
CA ASP A 445 -10.64 36.91 31.22
C ASP A 445 -10.09 37.09 29.79
N GLY A 446 -9.88 38.35 29.40
CA GLY A 446 -9.34 38.71 28.08
C GLY A 446 -7.89 38.23 27.84
N TRP A 447 -7.42 38.41 26.61
CA TRP A 447 -6.12 37.89 26.13
C TRP A 447 -4.91 38.68 26.68
N GLU A 448 -4.61 38.58 27.98
CA GLU A 448 -3.35 39.10 28.54
C GLU A 448 -2.16 38.17 28.22
N VAL A 449 -1.32 38.56 27.25
CA VAL A 449 0.00 37.95 27.05
C VAL A 449 0.99 38.54 28.06
N LYS A 450 1.04 38.00 29.28
CA LYS A 450 2.16 38.28 30.19
C LYS A 450 3.46 37.77 29.55
N PRO A 451 4.44 38.63 29.25
CA PRO A 451 5.62 38.24 28.48
C PRO A 451 6.49 37.27 29.28
N ARG A 452 6.77 36.08 28.72
CA ARG A 452 7.67 35.10 29.34
C ARG A 452 9.08 35.70 29.46
N LYS A 453 9.54 35.93 30.69
CA LYS A 453 10.97 36.15 30.98
C LYS A 453 11.78 34.96 30.45
N ARG A 454 12.91 35.26 29.79
CA ARG A 454 13.88 34.24 29.35
C ARG A 454 14.56 33.64 30.58
N ILE A 455 14.32 32.35 30.84
CA ILE A 455 15.19 31.56 31.73
C ILE A 455 16.32 31.00 30.84
N GLN A 456 17.57 31.27 31.21
CA GLN A 456 18.73 30.70 30.54
C GLN A 456 18.85 29.20 30.87
N ARG A 457 19.28 28.40 29.89
CA ARG A 457 19.70 27.01 30.13
C ARG A 457 21.18 27.00 30.49
N LEU A 458 21.55 26.25 31.52
CA LEU A 458 22.93 25.86 31.79
C LEU A 458 23.35 24.68 30.88
N PRO A 459 24.65 24.48 30.61
CA PRO A 459 25.14 23.36 29.80
C PRO A 459 25.13 22.01 30.55
N PRO A 460 25.18 20.88 29.84
CA PRO A 460 25.33 19.56 30.46
C PRO A 460 26.78 19.31 30.90
N LEU A 461 26.95 18.58 32.02
CA LEU A 461 28.21 17.96 32.43
C LEU A 461 28.19 16.48 32.03
N GLY A 462 29.33 15.94 31.59
CA GLY A 462 29.48 14.54 31.17
C GLY A 462 30.18 13.66 32.21
N GLY A 463 29.96 12.35 32.11
CA GLY A 463 30.62 11.29 32.89
C GLY A 463 30.67 9.99 32.07
N ARG A 464 31.62 9.09 32.36
CA ARG A 464 31.94 7.93 31.49
C ARG A 464 31.72 6.58 32.17
N GLY A 465 31.00 5.70 31.47
CA GLY A 465 31.48 4.37 31.06
C GLY A 465 31.46 3.19 32.06
N LYS A 466 31.07 2.03 31.52
CA LYS A 466 31.87 0.79 31.51
C LYS A 466 31.39 -0.15 30.39
N LEU A 467 32.19 -1.18 30.10
CA LEU A 467 31.99 -2.22 29.09
C LEU A 467 32.26 -3.60 29.73
N LEU A 468 32.02 -4.67 28.95
CA LEU A 468 32.31 -6.09 29.24
C LEU A 468 31.29 -6.78 30.18
N ASN A 469 30.95 -8.07 30.00
CA ASN A 469 31.52 -9.09 29.10
C ASN A 469 30.43 -9.99 28.47
N GLU A 470 30.70 -10.51 27.27
CA GLU A 470 30.07 -11.75 26.76
C GLU A 470 30.92 -12.94 27.25
N GLU A 471 30.44 -13.73 28.22
CA GLU A 471 31.16 -14.95 28.64
C GLU A 471 30.28 -15.98 29.39
N GLN A 472 29.03 -16.17 28.97
CA GLN A 472 28.15 -17.25 29.47
C GLN A 472 27.37 -17.97 28.35
N GLU A 473 27.98 -18.12 27.17
CA GLU A 473 27.60 -19.19 26.24
C GLU A 473 28.53 -20.41 26.39
N LEU A 474 27.97 -21.58 26.03
CA LEU A 474 28.60 -22.89 25.80
C LEU A 474 29.06 -23.76 27.00
N ALA A 475 28.65 -25.03 26.89
CA ALA A 475 28.96 -26.21 27.72
C ALA A 475 28.29 -26.24 29.12
N ILE A 476 27.64 -27.33 29.56
CA ILE A 476 27.58 -28.74 29.10
C ILE A 476 26.08 -29.15 29.07
N VAL A 477 25.43 -29.45 27.93
CA VAL A 477 25.56 -30.61 27.01
C VAL A 477 24.94 -31.92 27.55
N ASN A 478 23.79 -32.29 26.96
CA ASN A 478 23.16 -33.63 26.85
C ASN A 478 22.65 -34.38 28.10
N MET A 479 21.32 -34.55 28.19
CA MET A 479 20.72 -35.90 28.04
C MET A 479 19.27 -35.91 27.52
N ARG A 480 18.90 -37.06 26.93
CA ARG A 480 17.70 -37.45 26.13
C ARG A 480 16.61 -38.13 27.02
N VAL A 481 15.37 -38.52 26.64
CA VAL A 481 14.36 -38.33 25.54
C VAL A 481 13.07 -39.12 25.93
N MET A 482 11.89 -38.85 25.32
CA MET A 482 10.60 -39.61 25.37
C MET A 482 9.86 -39.60 26.74
N GLU A 483 8.55 -39.84 26.88
CA GLU A 483 7.43 -40.32 26.01
C GLU A 483 6.30 -39.23 25.98
N LEU A 484 5.48 -38.99 24.94
CA LEU A 484 4.39 -39.79 24.30
C LEU A 484 3.23 -40.15 25.27
N GLU A 485 1.93 -40.08 24.93
CA GLU A 485 1.23 -39.76 23.67
C GLU A 485 -0.17 -39.14 23.97
N ALA A 486 -0.88 -38.47 23.04
CA ALA A 486 -1.93 -39.08 22.19
C ALA A 486 -2.88 -37.95 21.65
N ASN A 487 -3.83 -38.08 20.70
CA ASN A 487 -4.06 -38.86 19.44
C ASN A 487 -5.47 -38.46 18.90
N GLN A 488 -5.86 -38.45 17.61
CA GLN A 488 -5.19 -38.58 16.30
C GLN A 488 -6.21 -38.41 15.14
N VAL A 489 -5.73 -38.35 13.88
CA VAL A 489 -6.43 -38.72 12.63
C VAL A 489 -5.43 -39.54 11.78
N PRO A 490 -5.82 -40.61 11.05
CA PRO A 490 -4.89 -41.73 10.80
C PRO A 490 -3.99 -41.62 9.55
N HIS A 491 -2.87 -42.32 9.61
CA HIS A 491 -1.99 -42.65 8.47
C HIS A 491 -2.01 -44.18 8.20
N GLU A 492 -1.85 -44.63 6.95
CA GLU A 492 -1.48 -46.03 6.69
C GLU A 492 0.02 -46.21 6.92
N ILE A 493 0.38 -47.11 7.85
CA ILE A 493 1.77 -47.36 8.23
C ILE A 493 2.29 -48.59 7.49
N ILE A 494 3.46 -48.42 6.85
CA ILE A 494 4.20 -49.50 6.19
C ILE A 494 5.45 -49.78 7.01
N TYR A 495 5.58 -51.02 7.47
CA TYR A 495 6.69 -51.50 8.28
C TYR A 495 7.72 -52.16 7.36
N VAL A 496 8.99 -51.73 7.48
CA VAL A 496 10.11 -52.30 6.73
C VAL A 496 11.13 -52.85 7.73
N ASP A 497 11.54 -54.10 7.58
CA ASP A 497 12.47 -54.78 8.50
C ASP A 497 13.44 -55.73 7.78
N GLU A 498 14.63 -55.95 8.37
CA GLU A 498 15.72 -56.77 7.87
C GLU A 498 15.94 -58.03 8.74
N SER A 499 15.60 -59.20 8.20
CA SER A 499 15.75 -60.50 8.88
C SER A 499 16.94 -61.32 8.39
N GLY A 500 17.88 -61.61 9.30
CA GLY A 500 19.09 -62.40 9.04
C GLY A 500 18.98 -63.89 9.36
N PHE A 501 19.06 -64.74 8.34
CA PHE A 501 18.95 -66.19 8.43
C PHE A 501 20.33 -66.88 8.32
N ASN A 502 20.88 -67.26 9.48
CA ASN A 502 22.15 -67.98 9.58
C ASN A 502 21.97 -69.48 9.35
N LEU A 503 22.12 -69.94 8.10
CA LEU A 503 21.85 -71.33 7.69
C LEU A 503 22.91 -72.34 8.18
N ALA A 504 22.84 -72.68 9.46
CA ALA A 504 23.72 -73.67 10.11
C ALA A 504 23.20 -75.11 9.94
N LYS A 505 23.86 -75.92 9.10
CA LYS A 505 23.61 -77.38 8.97
C LYS A 505 24.00 -78.15 10.24
N ARG A 506 23.10 -78.24 11.23
CA ARG A 506 23.24 -79.13 12.39
C ARG A 506 22.93 -80.58 12.03
N ARG A 507 23.88 -81.50 12.24
CA ARG A 507 23.64 -82.96 12.20
C ARG A 507 22.71 -83.36 13.36
N ARG A 508 21.52 -83.91 13.09
CA ARG A 508 20.80 -84.75 14.08
C ARG A 508 21.60 -86.05 14.27
N ARG A 509 21.92 -86.40 15.52
CA ARG A 509 22.44 -87.75 15.84
C ARG A 509 21.26 -88.73 15.86
N GLY A 510 21.20 -89.63 14.88
CA GLY A 510 20.45 -90.88 15.03
C GLY A 510 21.13 -91.79 16.04
N ARG A 511 20.39 -92.77 16.58
CA ARG A 511 21.01 -93.88 17.32
C ARG A 511 21.87 -94.69 16.34
N ASN A 512 23.13 -94.94 16.68
CA ASN A 512 23.93 -95.91 15.94
C ASN A 512 23.65 -97.33 16.46
N ILE A 513 23.95 -98.34 15.64
CA ILE A 513 23.89 -99.74 16.07
C ILE A 513 24.98 -99.98 17.14
N ILE A 514 24.66 -100.80 18.15
CA ILE A 514 25.59 -101.15 19.23
C ILE A 514 26.84 -101.79 18.62
N GLY A 515 28.01 -101.20 18.88
CA GLY A 515 29.31 -101.69 18.39
C GLY A 515 30.10 -100.69 17.54
N GLN A 516 29.51 -99.62 17.00
CA GLN A 516 30.23 -98.65 16.16
C GLN A 516 30.23 -97.20 16.72
N ARG A 517 31.38 -96.51 16.61
CA ARG A 517 31.54 -95.12 17.07
C ARG A 517 30.75 -94.14 16.21
N ALA A 518 29.87 -93.37 16.84
CA ALA A 518 29.03 -92.36 16.18
C ALA A 518 29.78 -91.02 15.94
N THR A 519 30.84 -91.05 15.13
CA THR A 519 31.63 -89.86 14.76
C THR A 519 31.87 -89.79 13.26
N VAL A 520 31.33 -88.75 12.60
CA VAL A 520 31.75 -88.35 11.25
C VAL A 520 31.88 -86.82 11.23
N THR A 521 32.92 -86.36 10.55
CA THR A 521 33.47 -84.99 10.51
C THR A 521 32.43 -83.87 10.41
N VAL A 522 32.71 -82.77 11.10
CA VAL A 522 31.98 -81.49 10.99
C VAL A 522 32.81 -80.55 10.12
N PRO A 523 32.27 -79.94 9.04
CA PRO A 523 32.97 -78.92 8.26
C PRO A 523 33.21 -77.66 9.11
N GLY A 524 34.45 -77.17 9.11
CA GLY A 524 34.87 -75.99 9.88
C GLY A 524 34.49 -74.64 9.26
N GLN A 525 33.26 -74.45 8.82
CA GLN A 525 32.74 -73.13 8.42
C GLN A 525 31.32 -72.90 8.94
N ARG A 526 31.06 -71.67 9.38
CA ARG A 526 29.70 -71.16 9.59
C ARG A 526 29.06 -70.97 8.20
N GLY A 527 27.79 -71.33 8.05
CA GLY A 527 27.07 -71.11 6.78
C GLY A 527 26.96 -69.62 6.47
N ALA A 528 26.88 -69.27 5.19
CA ALA A 528 26.69 -67.89 4.77
C ALA A 528 25.37 -67.32 5.33
N ASN A 529 25.42 -66.10 5.84
CA ASN A 529 24.24 -65.38 6.30
C ASN A 529 23.45 -64.92 5.07
N ILE A 530 22.18 -65.33 4.98
CA ILE A 530 21.23 -64.81 3.98
C ILE A 530 20.35 -63.81 4.70
N THR A 531 20.13 -62.64 4.10
CA THR A 531 19.44 -61.53 4.75
C THR A 531 18.31 -61.03 3.85
N MET A 532 17.11 -60.90 4.41
CA MET A 532 15.87 -60.54 3.72
C MET A 532 15.40 -59.20 4.25
N CYS A 533 15.25 -58.20 3.38
CA CYS A 533 14.46 -57.01 3.70
C CYS A 533 13.05 -57.19 3.17
N THR A 534 12.04 -56.83 3.97
CA THR A 534 10.62 -56.98 3.64
C THR A 534 9.82 -55.76 4.09
N ALA A 535 8.91 -55.30 3.23
CA ALA A 535 7.95 -54.23 3.49
C ALA A 535 6.53 -54.81 3.63
N ILE A 536 5.80 -54.41 4.66
CA ILE A 536 4.48 -54.94 5.03
C ILE A 536 3.56 -53.79 5.46
N SER A 537 2.35 -53.70 4.91
CA SER A 537 1.28 -52.85 5.47
C SER A 537 0.22 -53.72 6.17
N ASN A 538 -0.78 -53.07 6.77
CA ASN A 538 -1.93 -53.73 7.38
C ASN A 538 -2.68 -54.68 6.41
N ASN A 539 -2.47 -54.53 5.09
CA ASN A 539 -3.07 -55.35 4.04
C ASN A 539 -2.18 -56.52 3.55
N GLY A 540 -0.92 -56.63 4.03
CA GLY A 540 -0.01 -57.73 3.69
C GLY A 540 1.40 -57.30 3.28
N ALA A 541 2.21 -58.26 2.84
CA ALA A 541 3.58 -58.01 2.38
C ALA A 541 3.61 -57.42 0.96
N LEU A 542 4.19 -56.22 0.83
CA LEU A 542 4.21 -55.41 -0.39
C LEU A 542 5.44 -55.70 -1.27
N LEU A 543 6.59 -55.94 -0.64
CA LEU A 543 7.87 -56.22 -1.29
C LEU A 543 8.77 -57.04 -0.36
N HIS A 544 9.54 -57.98 -0.91
CA HIS A 544 10.66 -58.60 -0.20
C HIS A 544 11.83 -58.87 -1.16
N LYS A 545 13.07 -58.69 -0.69
CA LYS A 545 14.30 -58.99 -1.42
C LYS A 545 15.29 -59.74 -0.51
N CYS A 546 15.68 -60.95 -0.93
CA CYS A 546 16.64 -61.82 -0.23
C CYS A 546 18.03 -61.77 -0.88
N GLN A 547 19.09 -61.54 -0.12
CA GLN A 547 20.47 -61.49 -0.61
C GLN A 547 21.47 -62.13 0.35
N ILE A 548 22.71 -62.36 -0.11
CA ILE A 548 23.78 -62.94 0.73
C ILE A 548 24.64 -61.81 1.31
N GLY A 549 24.95 -61.90 2.61
CA GLY A 549 25.54 -60.82 3.38
C GLY A 549 24.50 -59.80 3.89
N PRO A 550 24.89 -58.84 4.72
CA PRO A 550 23.99 -57.83 5.26
C PRO A 550 23.53 -56.83 4.17
N TYR A 551 22.46 -56.10 4.44
CA TYR A 551 22.22 -54.82 3.78
C TYR A 551 23.30 -53.80 4.18
N ASN A 552 23.57 -52.89 3.26
CA ASN A 552 24.24 -51.62 3.50
C ASN A 552 23.33 -50.49 2.98
N THR A 553 23.72 -49.23 3.18
CA THR A 553 22.92 -48.07 2.78
C THR A 553 22.49 -48.13 1.31
N ASP A 554 23.41 -48.40 0.39
CA ASP A 554 23.14 -48.45 -1.06
C ASP A 554 22.10 -49.54 -1.42
N ARG A 555 22.23 -50.73 -0.81
CA ARG A 555 21.27 -51.83 -0.99
C ARG A 555 19.90 -51.51 -0.39
N LEU A 556 19.84 -50.73 0.69
CA LEU A 556 18.59 -50.31 1.33
C LEU A 556 17.89 -49.23 0.51
N LEU A 557 18.63 -48.27 -0.06
CA LEU A 557 18.09 -47.29 -1.01
C LEU A 557 17.47 -48.00 -2.23
N LEU A 558 18.19 -48.94 -2.85
CA LEU A 558 17.69 -49.82 -3.93
C LEU A 558 16.55 -50.80 -3.52
N PHE A 559 16.17 -50.83 -2.24
CA PHE A 559 14.95 -51.50 -1.77
C PHE A 559 13.81 -50.50 -1.58
N LEU A 560 14.11 -49.29 -1.12
CA LEU A 560 13.14 -48.22 -0.91
C LEU A 560 12.69 -47.56 -2.23
N GLU A 561 13.54 -47.46 -3.25
CA GLU A 561 13.17 -46.99 -4.59
C GLU A 561 12.17 -47.96 -5.26
N ASP A 562 12.49 -49.26 -5.29
CA ASP A 562 11.61 -50.35 -5.73
C ASP A 562 10.26 -50.35 -4.98
N LEU A 563 10.27 -50.01 -3.69
CA LEU A 563 9.06 -49.92 -2.86
C LEU A 563 8.25 -48.66 -3.19
N HIS A 564 8.92 -47.53 -3.45
CA HIS A 564 8.30 -46.27 -3.83
C HIS A 564 7.62 -46.37 -5.21
N GLU A 565 8.30 -46.91 -6.23
CA GLU A 565 7.71 -47.16 -7.57
C GLU A 565 6.46 -48.04 -7.51
N ARG A 566 6.41 -49.01 -6.60
CA ARG A 566 5.26 -49.91 -6.38
C ARG A 566 4.09 -49.26 -5.65
N LEU A 567 4.34 -48.17 -4.92
CA LEU A 567 3.33 -47.46 -4.13
C LEU A 567 2.86 -46.16 -4.80
N VAL A 568 3.68 -45.57 -5.67
CA VAL A 568 3.43 -44.31 -6.38
C VAL A 568 3.63 -44.56 -7.89
N PRO A 569 2.58 -44.90 -8.64
CA PRO A 569 2.69 -45.22 -10.06
C PRO A 569 3.20 -44.03 -10.89
N GLU A 570 4.21 -44.27 -11.76
CA GLU A 570 4.92 -43.23 -12.54
C GLU A 570 4.01 -42.33 -13.40
N LEU A 571 2.81 -42.80 -13.76
CA LEU A 571 1.83 -42.13 -14.63
C LEU A 571 1.37 -40.74 -14.15
N TYR A 572 1.65 -40.34 -12.91
CA TYR A 572 1.29 -39.02 -12.37
C TYR A 572 2.46 -38.04 -12.17
N LEU A 573 3.72 -38.50 -12.23
CA LEU A 573 4.89 -37.65 -11.93
C LEU A 573 5.57 -37.09 -13.18
N MET A 574 5.58 -37.83 -14.29
CA MET A 574 6.22 -37.37 -15.54
C MET A 574 5.52 -36.15 -16.16
N ASP A 575 4.19 -36.05 -16.01
CA ASP A 575 3.38 -35.01 -16.66
C ASP A 575 3.43 -33.65 -15.93
N ILE A 576 3.65 -33.66 -14.62
CA ILE A 576 3.76 -32.41 -13.83
C ILE A 576 5.11 -31.72 -14.06
N GLN A 577 6.21 -32.49 -14.19
CA GLN A 577 7.53 -31.92 -14.46
C GLN A 577 7.63 -31.37 -15.90
N SER A 578 7.06 -32.08 -16.88
CA SER A 578 6.99 -31.58 -18.27
C SER A 578 6.16 -30.30 -18.35
N ALA A 579 4.93 -30.29 -17.81
CA ALA A 579 4.05 -29.12 -17.79
C ALA A 579 4.69 -27.93 -17.05
N SER A 580 5.34 -28.17 -15.91
CA SER A 580 6.05 -27.12 -15.17
C SER A 580 7.19 -26.50 -15.98
N SER A 581 7.97 -27.29 -16.72
CA SER A 581 9.03 -26.75 -17.58
C SER A 581 8.49 -25.90 -18.73
N VAL A 582 7.36 -26.31 -19.32
CA VAL A 582 6.73 -25.68 -20.48
C VAL A 582 6.03 -24.36 -20.10
N VAL A 583 5.29 -24.34 -18.98
CA VAL A 583 4.68 -23.11 -18.45
C VAL A 583 5.76 -22.12 -17.97
N LEU A 584 6.85 -22.62 -17.36
CA LEU A 584 8.00 -21.78 -16.98
C LEU A 584 8.69 -21.15 -18.19
N GLN A 585 8.87 -21.90 -19.28
CA GLN A 585 9.41 -21.37 -20.53
C GLN A 585 8.51 -20.27 -21.12
N ALA A 586 7.19 -20.50 -21.17
CA ALA A 586 6.24 -19.51 -21.67
C ALA A 586 6.21 -18.23 -20.79
N LEU A 587 6.19 -18.36 -19.46
CA LEU A 587 6.31 -17.19 -18.57
C LEU A 587 7.63 -16.43 -18.76
N THR A 588 8.74 -17.14 -18.97
CA THR A 588 10.04 -16.52 -19.27
C THR A 588 9.99 -15.76 -20.60
N GLN A 589 9.39 -16.34 -21.64
CA GLN A 589 9.20 -15.68 -22.94
C GLN A 589 8.24 -14.48 -22.86
N ALA A 590 7.21 -14.53 -22.02
CA ALA A 590 6.31 -13.40 -21.74
C ALA A 590 6.98 -12.26 -20.93
N THR A 591 8.15 -12.50 -20.30
CA THR A 591 9.00 -11.42 -19.74
C THR A 591 10.02 -10.84 -20.74
N SER A 592 10.02 -11.31 -22.00
CA SER A 592 10.92 -10.80 -23.04
C SER A 592 10.58 -9.38 -23.49
N GLN A 593 11.61 -8.60 -23.83
CA GLN A 593 11.45 -7.30 -24.48
C GLN A 593 11.13 -7.42 -25.99
N ASP A 594 11.28 -8.61 -26.57
CA ASP A 594 10.93 -8.86 -27.98
C ASP A 594 9.45 -9.23 -28.13
N THR A 595 8.68 -8.33 -28.76
CA THR A 595 7.26 -8.55 -29.11
C THR A 595 6.98 -9.76 -30.00
N ALA A 596 7.96 -10.26 -30.76
CA ALA A 596 7.81 -11.48 -31.56
C ALA A 596 7.86 -12.75 -30.70
N VAL A 597 8.47 -12.68 -29.51
CA VAL A 597 8.57 -13.78 -28.53
C VAL A 597 7.48 -13.66 -27.45
N LEU A 598 7.18 -12.45 -26.99
CA LEU A 598 6.20 -12.18 -25.95
C LEU A 598 4.76 -12.53 -26.39
N LYS A 599 4.33 -12.10 -27.58
CA LYS A 599 2.92 -12.27 -28.02
C LYS A 599 2.48 -13.74 -28.16
N PRO A 600 3.27 -14.64 -28.77
CA PRO A 600 2.93 -16.07 -28.78
C PRO A 600 2.85 -16.66 -27.37
N ALA A 601 3.74 -16.26 -26.47
CA ALA A 601 3.80 -16.78 -25.10
C ALA A 601 2.60 -16.32 -24.25
N GLU A 602 2.17 -15.05 -24.34
CA GLU A 602 0.97 -14.55 -23.65
C GLU A 602 -0.30 -15.28 -24.09
N GLU A 603 -0.48 -15.50 -25.40
CA GLU A 603 -1.64 -16.20 -25.95
C GLU A 603 -1.60 -17.71 -25.63
N GLN A 604 -0.42 -18.32 -25.57
CA GLN A 604 -0.24 -19.70 -25.11
C GLN A 604 -0.59 -19.87 -23.62
N LEU A 605 -0.13 -18.96 -22.75
CA LEU A 605 -0.50 -18.94 -21.33
C LEU A 605 -2.01 -18.74 -21.14
N ARG A 606 -2.63 -17.89 -21.96
CA ARG A 606 -4.08 -17.66 -21.97
C ARG A 606 -4.89 -18.89 -22.38
N GLN A 607 -4.38 -19.70 -23.30
CA GLN A 607 -5.01 -20.98 -23.68
C GLN A 607 -4.88 -22.05 -22.60
N TRP A 608 -3.90 -21.93 -21.69
CA TRP A 608 -3.74 -22.79 -20.52
C TRP A 608 -4.55 -22.36 -19.29
N GLU A 609 -5.10 -21.13 -19.23
CA GLU A 609 -5.97 -20.68 -18.14
C GLU A 609 -7.18 -21.60 -17.87
N THR A 610 -7.62 -22.40 -18.85
CA THR A 610 -8.75 -23.34 -18.72
C THR A 610 -8.34 -24.81 -18.59
N GLN A 611 -7.03 -25.11 -18.50
CA GLN A 611 -6.52 -26.49 -18.38
C GLN A 611 -6.38 -26.90 -16.90
N PRO A 612 -6.82 -28.11 -16.50
CA PRO A 612 -6.64 -28.61 -15.14
C PRO A 612 -5.16 -28.60 -14.72
N GLY A 613 -4.88 -28.21 -13.47
CA GLY A 613 -3.51 -28.19 -12.94
C GLY A 613 -2.66 -26.98 -13.34
N PHE A 614 -3.09 -26.12 -14.29
CA PHE A 614 -2.34 -24.93 -14.69
C PHE A 614 -2.05 -24.00 -13.51
N TYR A 615 -3.04 -23.76 -12.64
CA TYR A 615 -2.86 -22.95 -11.43
C TYR A 615 -1.96 -23.65 -10.40
N SER A 616 -2.01 -24.97 -10.33
CA SER A 616 -1.12 -25.77 -9.48
C SER A 616 0.35 -25.66 -9.94
N VAL A 617 0.59 -25.56 -11.26
CA VAL A 617 1.92 -25.23 -11.82
C VAL A 617 2.33 -23.79 -11.53
N LEU A 618 1.44 -22.80 -11.69
CA LEU A 618 1.74 -21.41 -11.34
C LEU A 618 2.15 -21.24 -9.86
N LEU A 619 1.47 -21.95 -8.95
CA LEU A 619 1.79 -22.00 -7.52
C LEU A 619 3.20 -22.54 -7.25
N SER A 620 3.58 -23.64 -7.91
CA SER A 620 4.93 -24.20 -7.85
C SER A 620 5.97 -23.20 -8.36
N ILE A 621 5.71 -22.53 -9.48
CA ILE A 621 6.61 -21.55 -10.09
C ILE A 621 6.82 -20.34 -9.17
N PHE A 622 5.76 -19.71 -8.65
CA PHE A 622 5.97 -18.55 -7.77
C PHE A 622 6.53 -18.93 -6.40
N ASN A 623 6.26 -20.12 -5.87
CA ASN A 623 6.89 -20.59 -4.62
C ASN A 623 8.37 -20.99 -4.79
N ASN A 624 8.88 -21.17 -6.01
CA ASN A 624 10.30 -21.48 -6.25
C ASN A 624 11.17 -20.21 -6.24
N HIS A 625 11.86 -19.98 -5.12
CA HIS A 625 12.71 -18.80 -4.89
C HIS A 625 13.98 -18.73 -5.78
N LEU A 626 14.29 -19.78 -6.55
CA LEU A 626 15.45 -19.82 -7.47
C LEU A 626 15.15 -19.25 -8.86
N LEU A 627 13.89 -18.91 -9.14
CA LEU A 627 13.44 -18.39 -10.44
C LEU A 627 13.44 -16.86 -10.48
N ASP A 628 13.47 -16.29 -11.69
CA ASP A 628 13.50 -14.84 -11.87
C ASP A 628 12.29 -14.12 -11.25
N VAL A 629 12.54 -12.93 -10.68
CA VAL A 629 11.55 -12.13 -9.96
C VAL A 629 10.37 -11.74 -10.84
N ASN A 630 10.59 -11.43 -12.12
CA ASN A 630 9.54 -11.03 -13.06
C ASN A 630 8.68 -12.24 -13.46
N VAL A 631 9.32 -13.39 -13.69
CA VAL A 631 8.65 -14.67 -14.00
C VAL A 631 7.76 -15.12 -12.83
N ARG A 632 8.29 -15.08 -11.60
CA ARG A 632 7.53 -15.38 -10.37
C ARG A 632 6.37 -14.40 -10.16
N TRP A 633 6.61 -13.10 -10.35
CA TRP A 633 5.57 -12.06 -10.23
C TRP A 633 4.45 -12.24 -11.26
N LEU A 634 4.80 -12.53 -12.52
CA LEU A 634 3.84 -12.79 -13.60
C LEU A 634 2.98 -14.02 -13.31
N ALA A 635 3.57 -15.09 -12.76
CA ALA A 635 2.82 -16.27 -12.33
C ALA A 635 1.76 -15.95 -11.25
N VAL A 636 2.09 -15.13 -10.24
CA VAL A 636 1.11 -14.68 -9.24
C VAL A 636 0.01 -13.82 -9.89
N LEU A 637 0.32 -13.01 -10.91
CA LEU A 637 -0.68 -12.22 -11.62
C LEU A 637 -1.68 -13.08 -12.40
N TYR A 638 -1.21 -14.06 -13.18
CA TYR A 638 -2.10 -14.99 -13.90
C TYR A 638 -2.99 -15.76 -12.92
N PHE A 639 -2.44 -16.24 -11.79
CA PHE A 639 -3.22 -16.89 -10.74
C PHE A 639 -4.29 -15.96 -10.16
N LYS A 640 -3.91 -14.74 -9.75
CA LYS A 640 -4.80 -13.72 -9.19
C LYS A 640 -5.95 -13.35 -10.14
N ASN A 641 -5.68 -13.28 -11.44
CA ASN A 641 -6.70 -13.03 -12.47
C ASN A 641 -7.63 -14.24 -12.65
N GLY A 642 -7.07 -15.45 -12.57
CA GLY A 642 -7.84 -16.71 -12.59
C GLY A 642 -8.87 -16.83 -11.46
N ILE A 643 -8.62 -16.25 -10.27
CA ILE A 643 -9.59 -16.24 -9.17
C ILE A 643 -10.91 -15.58 -9.57
N ASP A 644 -10.84 -14.42 -10.22
CA ASP A 644 -12.03 -13.66 -10.60
C ASP A 644 -12.80 -14.33 -11.75
N ARG A 645 -12.11 -15.11 -12.59
CA ARG A 645 -12.65 -15.81 -13.76
C ARG A 645 -13.22 -17.20 -13.43
N TYR A 646 -12.46 -18.07 -12.77
CA TYR A 646 -12.70 -19.52 -12.74
C TYR A 646 -12.92 -20.12 -11.33
N TRP A 647 -12.77 -19.36 -10.24
CA TRP A 647 -12.90 -19.94 -8.88
C TRP A 647 -14.36 -20.30 -8.51
N ARG A 648 -15.32 -19.50 -9.00
CA ARG A 648 -16.75 -19.67 -8.67
C ARG A 648 -17.32 -20.91 -9.39
N ARG A 649 -18.09 -21.75 -8.67
CA ARG A 649 -18.76 -22.95 -9.22
C ARG A 649 -19.71 -22.70 -10.42
N VAL A 650 -20.08 -21.45 -10.68
CA VAL A 650 -20.93 -21.04 -11.81
C VAL A 650 -20.15 -20.43 -12.99
N ALA A 651 -18.82 -20.43 -12.94
CA ALA A 651 -17.99 -19.93 -14.03
C ALA A 651 -17.92 -20.93 -15.21
N PRO A 652 -17.83 -20.46 -16.46
CA PRO A 652 -17.42 -21.31 -17.57
C PRO A 652 -15.99 -21.77 -17.33
N HIS A 653 -15.73 -23.08 -17.46
CA HIS A 653 -14.45 -23.71 -17.10
C HIS A 653 -14.03 -23.45 -15.64
N ALA A 654 -14.99 -23.50 -14.70
CA ALA A 654 -14.69 -23.41 -13.28
C ALA A 654 -13.70 -24.50 -12.83
N LEU A 655 -12.76 -24.15 -11.94
CA LEU A 655 -11.83 -25.10 -11.34
C LEU A 655 -12.58 -26.17 -10.53
N SER A 656 -12.01 -27.37 -10.44
CA SER A 656 -12.54 -28.44 -9.59
C SER A 656 -12.39 -28.08 -8.10
N GLU A 657 -13.18 -28.73 -7.24
CA GLU A 657 -13.09 -28.47 -5.79
C GLU A 657 -11.85 -29.13 -5.18
N GLU A 658 -11.38 -30.21 -5.82
CA GLU A 658 -10.14 -30.93 -5.54
C GLU A 658 -8.93 -30.03 -5.84
N GLU A 659 -8.88 -29.38 -7.01
CA GLU A 659 -7.82 -28.43 -7.32
C GLU A 659 -7.88 -27.22 -6.38
N LYS A 660 -9.05 -26.62 -6.14
CA LYS A 660 -9.18 -25.53 -5.15
C LYS A 660 -8.68 -25.92 -3.77
N SER A 661 -8.89 -27.15 -3.32
CA SER A 661 -8.40 -27.60 -2.02
C SER A 661 -6.87 -27.65 -1.98
N SER A 662 -6.23 -28.24 -3.00
CA SER A 662 -4.77 -28.27 -3.15
C SER A 662 -4.17 -26.86 -3.25
N LEU A 663 -4.80 -25.98 -4.03
CA LEU A 663 -4.39 -24.58 -4.20
C LEU A 663 -4.50 -23.80 -2.89
N ARG A 664 -5.57 -23.97 -2.12
CA ARG A 664 -5.75 -23.34 -0.80
C ARG A 664 -4.69 -23.83 0.19
N ALA A 665 -4.39 -25.12 0.22
CA ALA A 665 -3.33 -25.65 1.07
C ALA A 665 -1.97 -25.01 0.72
N GLY A 666 -1.55 -25.08 -0.55
CA GLY A 666 -0.26 -24.53 -0.97
C GLY A 666 -0.14 -23.00 -0.95
N LEU A 667 -1.23 -22.26 -0.79
CA LEU A 667 -1.25 -20.82 -0.56
C LEU A 667 -0.96 -20.41 0.90
N ILE A 668 -0.96 -21.35 1.85
CA ILE A 668 -0.70 -21.09 3.29
C ILE A 668 0.38 -22.00 3.90
N THR A 669 0.99 -22.88 3.13
CA THR A 669 2.14 -23.71 3.57
C THR A 669 3.39 -22.91 3.86
N ASN A 670 3.54 -21.71 3.29
CA ASN A 670 4.78 -20.95 3.40
C ASN A 670 4.56 -19.42 3.31
N PHE A 671 5.14 -18.69 4.26
CA PHE A 671 5.13 -17.22 4.30
C PHE A 671 6.54 -16.61 4.20
N ASN A 672 7.57 -17.33 3.78
CA ASN A 672 8.97 -16.84 3.80
C ASN A 672 9.44 -16.05 2.54
N GLU A 673 8.53 -15.49 1.72
CA GLU A 673 8.87 -14.77 0.48
C GLU A 673 9.84 -13.59 0.72
N PRO A 674 11.07 -13.58 0.16
CA PRO A 674 12.01 -12.48 0.33
C PRO A 674 11.60 -11.19 -0.40
N ILE A 675 10.90 -11.26 -1.54
CA ILE A 675 10.61 -10.10 -2.37
C ILE A 675 9.27 -9.44 -1.98
N ASN A 676 9.32 -8.23 -1.40
CA ASN A 676 8.14 -7.44 -0.99
C ASN A 676 7.06 -7.33 -2.07
N GLN A 677 7.46 -7.13 -3.33
CA GLN A 677 6.54 -6.99 -4.48
C GLN A 677 5.75 -8.29 -4.74
N ILE A 678 6.39 -9.46 -4.65
CA ILE A 678 5.74 -10.75 -4.84
C ILE A 678 4.86 -11.07 -3.61
N ALA A 679 5.39 -10.89 -2.40
CA ALA A 679 4.66 -11.11 -1.15
C ALA A 679 3.35 -10.31 -1.09
N THR A 680 3.35 -9.07 -1.58
CA THR A 680 2.15 -8.24 -1.66
C THR A 680 1.11 -8.79 -2.64
N GLN A 681 1.53 -9.34 -3.78
CA GLN A 681 0.59 -9.97 -4.72
C GLN A 681 0.04 -11.30 -4.17
N ILE A 682 0.87 -12.10 -3.46
CA ILE A 682 0.43 -13.33 -2.78
C ILE A 682 -0.58 -13.00 -1.66
N ALA A 683 -0.32 -11.99 -0.83
CA ALA A 683 -1.27 -11.52 0.20
C ALA A 683 -2.62 -11.08 -0.39
N VAL A 684 -2.61 -10.37 -1.53
CA VAL A 684 -3.84 -9.97 -2.26
C VAL A 684 -4.56 -11.17 -2.89
N LEU A 685 -3.82 -12.16 -3.40
CA LEU A 685 -4.34 -13.42 -3.93
C LEU A 685 -5.05 -14.24 -2.85
N ILE A 686 -4.39 -14.46 -1.71
CA ILE A 686 -4.97 -15.14 -0.54
C ILE A 686 -6.25 -14.42 -0.07
N ALA A 687 -6.22 -13.09 0.02
CA ALA A 687 -7.39 -12.29 0.40
C ALA A 687 -8.55 -12.37 -0.61
N LYS A 688 -8.27 -12.49 -1.91
CA LYS A 688 -9.29 -12.74 -2.96
C LYS A 688 -9.96 -14.10 -2.80
N VAL A 689 -9.20 -15.17 -2.58
CA VAL A 689 -9.74 -16.51 -2.30
C VAL A 689 -10.53 -16.51 -1.00
N ALA A 690 -10.00 -15.91 0.07
CA ALA A 690 -10.68 -15.76 1.36
C ALA A 690 -12.03 -15.03 1.23
N ARG A 691 -12.15 -14.04 0.34
CA ARG A 691 -13.41 -13.35 0.07
C ARG A 691 -14.51 -14.32 -0.37
N LEU A 692 -14.18 -15.33 -1.16
CA LEU A 692 -15.11 -16.32 -1.69
C LEU A 692 -15.35 -17.46 -0.69
N ASP A 693 -14.27 -18.00 -0.12
CA ASP A 693 -14.31 -19.31 0.56
C ASP A 693 -14.35 -19.22 2.09
N CYS A 694 -13.83 -18.14 2.69
CA CYS A 694 -13.70 -18.03 4.15
C CYS A 694 -15.01 -17.53 4.81
N PRO A 695 -15.47 -18.15 5.93
CA PRO A 695 -14.87 -19.30 6.63
C PRO A 695 -15.34 -20.69 6.15
N ARG A 696 -16.43 -20.77 5.37
CA ARG A 696 -17.19 -22.02 5.15
C ARG A 696 -16.48 -23.11 4.33
N GLN A 697 -15.52 -22.74 3.49
CA GLN A 697 -14.77 -23.65 2.60
C GLN A 697 -13.26 -23.53 2.81
N TRP A 698 -12.82 -22.64 3.71
CA TRP A 698 -11.42 -22.44 4.09
C TRP A 698 -11.33 -21.93 5.54
N PRO A 699 -11.67 -22.78 6.54
CA PRO A 699 -11.62 -22.39 7.95
C PRO A 699 -10.19 -22.30 8.51
N GLU A 700 -9.22 -23.02 7.92
CA GLU A 700 -7.84 -23.15 8.41
C GLU A 700 -7.01 -21.87 8.23
N LEU A 701 -7.42 -20.99 7.30
CA LEU A 701 -6.70 -19.77 6.93
C LEU A 701 -6.43 -18.83 8.12
N ILE A 702 -7.43 -18.60 8.98
CA ILE A 702 -7.29 -17.64 10.09
C ILE A 702 -6.41 -18.21 11.22
N PRO A 703 -6.60 -19.47 11.69
CA PRO A 703 -5.63 -20.14 12.57
C PRO A 703 -4.19 -20.11 12.04
N ILE A 704 -3.96 -20.54 10.79
CA ILE A 704 -2.61 -20.65 10.24
C ILE A 704 -1.94 -19.28 10.07
N LEU A 705 -2.69 -18.20 9.79
CA LEU A 705 -2.14 -16.84 9.80
C LEU A 705 -1.80 -16.37 11.22
N LEU A 706 -2.65 -16.65 12.21
CA LEU A 706 -2.39 -16.32 13.61
C LEU A 706 -1.21 -17.10 14.19
N GLU A 707 -0.98 -18.34 13.75
CA GLU A 707 0.21 -19.13 14.09
C GLU A 707 1.46 -18.65 13.35
N SER A 708 1.36 -18.37 12.05
CA SER A 708 2.50 -17.96 11.22
C SER A 708 3.11 -16.62 11.63
N VAL A 709 2.32 -15.71 12.23
CA VAL A 709 2.85 -14.48 12.83
C VAL A 709 3.54 -14.76 14.19
N LYS A 710 3.22 -15.85 14.90
CA LYS A 710 3.84 -16.24 16.21
C LYS A 710 5.25 -16.82 16.05
N VAL A 711 5.68 -17.12 14.83
CA VAL A 711 7.03 -17.62 14.52
C VAL A 711 8.07 -16.51 14.77
N GLN A 712 9.26 -16.89 15.26
CA GLN A 712 10.35 -15.95 15.57
C GLN A 712 11.14 -15.47 14.35
N ASP A 713 10.90 -16.01 13.15
CA ASP A 713 11.44 -15.44 11.91
C ASP A 713 10.72 -14.13 11.56
N SER A 714 11.47 -13.03 11.54
CA SER A 714 10.98 -11.70 11.20
C SER A 714 10.44 -11.61 9.77
N LEU A 715 10.95 -12.43 8.83
CA LEU A 715 10.45 -12.44 7.46
C LEU A 715 9.08 -13.13 7.38
N GLN A 716 8.98 -14.38 7.85
CA GLN A 716 7.72 -15.13 7.93
C GLN A 716 6.65 -14.36 8.70
N GLN A 717 7.01 -13.80 9.85
CA GLN A 717 6.12 -12.94 10.65
C GLN A 717 5.60 -11.75 9.84
N HIS A 718 6.48 -10.98 9.19
CA HIS A 718 6.08 -9.81 8.41
C HIS A 718 5.19 -10.15 7.19
N ARG A 719 5.37 -11.31 6.55
CA ARG A 719 4.51 -11.74 5.43
C ARG A 719 3.16 -12.28 5.88
N ALA A 720 3.12 -13.01 6.99
CA ALA A 720 1.87 -13.46 7.58
C ALA A 720 1.06 -12.25 8.11
N LEU A 721 1.73 -11.21 8.66
CA LEU A 721 1.11 -9.92 9.00
C LEU A 721 0.49 -9.22 7.80
N LEU A 722 1.27 -9.06 6.71
CA LEU A 722 0.80 -8.46 5.46
C LEU A 722 -0.43 -9.21 4.91
N THR A 723 -0.39 -10.54 4.93
CA THR A 723 -1.51 -11.38 4.49
C THR A 723 -2.72 -11.25 5.41
N PHE A 724 -2.54 -11.27 6.73
CA PHE A 724 -3.60 -11.11 7.71
C PHE A 724 -4.30 -9.74 7.61
N TYR A 725 -3.55 -8.67 7.38
CA TYR A 725 -4.10 -7.34 7.05
C TYR A 725 -4.97 -7.38 5.79
N HIS A 726 -4.46 -7.95 4.69
CA HIS A 726 -5.19 -8.03 3.42
C HIS A 726 -6.46 -8.89 3.55
N VAL A 727 -6.39 -10.07 4.18
CA VAL A 727 -7.54 -10.95 4.45
C VAL A 727 -8.58 -10.22 5.31
N THR A 728 -8.18 -9.64 6.44
CA THR A 728 -9.09 -8.94 7.37
C THR A 728 -9.80 -7.77 6.69
N LYS A 729 -9.05 -6.93 5.97
CA LYS A 729 -9.58 -5.81 5.17
C LYS A 729 -10.59 -6.27 4.12
N THR A 730 -10.33 -7.40 3.45
CA THR A 730 -11.21 -7.93 2.42
C THR A 730 -12.48 -8.57 3.00
N LEU A 731 -12.38 -9.30 4.12
CA LEU A 731 -13.54 -9.90 4.80
C LEU A 731 -14.45 -8.84 5.46
N ALA A 732 -13.87 -7.84 6.13
CA ALA A 732 -14.62 -6.73 6.75
C ALA A 732 -15.47 -5.93 5.74
N SER A 733 -15.10 -5.94 4.45
CA SER A 733 -15.88 -5.29 3.38
C SER A 733 -17.13 -6.06 2.92
N LYS A 734 -17.43 -7.25 3.47
CA LYS A 734 -18.67 -7.99 3.17
C LYS A 734 -19.89 -7.24 3.74
N ARG A 735 -20.89 -6.98 2.88
CA ARG A 735 -22.10 -6.19 3.22
C ARG A 735 -23.28 -7.03 3.74
N LEU A 736 -23.29 -8.35 3.53
CA LEU A 736 -24.39 -9.23 3.95
C LEU A 736 -24.36 -9.50 5.47
N ALA A 737 -25.53 -9.48 6.12
CA ALA A 737 -25.64 -9.69 7.56
C ALA A 737 -25.17 -11.09 8.02
N THR A 738 -25.42 -12.12 7.21
CA THR A 738 -24.96 -13.50 7.47
C THR A 738 -23.43 -13.59 7.48
N ASP A 739 -22.77 -12.95 6.52
CA ASP A 739 -21.30 -12.92 6.43
C ASP A 739 -20.67 -12.15 7.60
N ARG A 740 -21.35 -11.09 8.06
CA ARG A 740 -20.90 -10.30 9.22
C ARG A 740 -20.96 -11.09 10.52
N ARG A 741 -22.00 -11.91 10.73
CA ARG A 741 -22.06 -12.86 11.86
C ARG A 741 -20.95 -13.90 11.76
N LEU A 742 -20.81 -14.56 10.61
CA LEU A 742 -19.74 -15.54 10.38
C LEU A 742 -18.34 -14.96 10.60
N PHE A 743 -18.10 -13.69 10.26
CA PHE A 743 -16.86 -12.97 10.56
C PHE A 743 -16.68 -12.70 12.07
N GLN A 744 -17.74 -12.37 12.81
CA GLN A 744 -17.68 -12.25 14.27
C GLN A 744 -17.38 -13.62 14.93
N ASP A 745 -18.08 -14.67 14.51
CA ASP A 745 -17.93 -16.04 15.03
C ASP A 745 -16.54 -16.65 14.72
N SER A 746 -15.88 -16.22 13.64
CA SER A 746 -14.55 -16.74 13.23
C SER A 746 -13.35 -16.03 13.87
N PHE A 747 -13.59 -14.91 14.57
CA PHE A 747 -12.54 -14.09 15.20
C PHE A 747 -12.76 -13.87 16.72
N LEU A 748 -13.86 -14.39 17.28
CA LEU A 748 -14.17 -14.35 18.72
C LEU A 748 -14.68 -15.73 19.16
N PRO A 749 -13.90 -16.51 19.94
CA PRO A 749 -14.35 -17.80 20.44
C PRO A 749 -15.48 -17.65 21.47
N SER A 750 -16.41 -18.60 21.48
CA SER A 750 -17.46 -18.69 22.49
C SER A 750 -16.89 -19.02 23.88
N HIS A 751 -17.57 -18.58 24.93
CA HIS A 751 -17.04 -18.58 26.30
C HIS A 751 -16.63 -19.97 26.85
N SER A 752 -15.32 -20.22 26.97
CA SER A 752 -14.77 -21.22 27.91
C SER A 752 -13.32 -20.91 28.36
N THR A 753 -13.20 -20.33 29.56
CA THR A 753 -12.09 -20.44 30.54
C THR A 753 -10.67 -20.86 30.09
N GLY A 754 -9.70 -19.93 30.21
CA GLY A 754 -8.34 -20.23 30.72
C GLY A 754 -7.14 -19.99 29.78
N SER A 755 -6.14 -19.23 30.27
CA SER A 755 -4.84 -18.88 29.63
C SER A 755 -4.95 -18.10 28.30
N GLN A 756 -4.38 -16.91 28.01
CA GLN A 756 -3.42 -15.94 28.61
C GLN A 756 -2.15 -15.60 27.75
N PRO A 757 -1.67 -16.39 26.77
CA PRO A 757 -0.50 -16.00 25.96
C PRO A 757 -0.82 -15.29 24.62
N GLU A 758 -2.09 -15.09 24.24
CA GLU A 758 -2.46 -14.67 22.88
C GLU A 758 -2.51 -13.15 22.62
N ASN A 759 -2.45 -12.32 23.68
CA ASN A 759 -2.83 -10.91 23.59
C ASN A 759 -1.70 -9.91 23.29
N ASP A 760 -0.43 -10.22 23.60
CA ASP A 760 0.73 -9.33 23.31
C ASP A 760 0.97 -9.15 21.80
N PHE A 761 0.32 -9.99 21.02
CA PHE A 761 0.52 -10.20 19.59
C PHE A 761 -0.17 -9.16 18.71
N MET A 762 -1.45 -8.90 19.02
CA MET A 762 -2.27 -7.88 18.34
C MET A 762 -1.76 -6.45 18.60
N PHE A 763 -0.84 -6.26 19.56
CA PHE A 763 -0.14 -4.99 19.81
C PHE A 763 0.95 -4.69 18.75
N SER A 764 1.57 -5.71 18.15
CA SER A 764 2.54 -5.54 17.06
C SER A 764 1.86 -4.97 15.81
N LEU A 765 0.65 -5.44 15.52
CA LEU A 765 -0.20 -5.06 14.38
C LEU A 765 -0.66 -3.60 14.32
N LEU A 766 -0.39 -2.79 15.36
CA LEU A 766 -0.86 -1.40 15.46
C LEU A 766 0.27 -0.36 15.46
N ASN A 767 1.52 -0.78 15.24
CA ASN A 767 2.70 0.08 15.15
C ASN A 767 3.44 -0.02 13.78
N LEU A 768 2.74 -0.52 12.75
CA LEU A 768 3.18 -0.65 11.34
C LEU A 768 2.08 -0.16 10.38
#